data_AF-A0A2N3HKD4-F1
#
_entry.id   AF-A0A2N3HKD4-F1
#
_cell.length_a   1.000
_cell.length_b   1.000
_cell.length_c   1.000
_cell.angle_alpha   90.00
_cell.angle_beta   90.00
_cell.angle_gamma   90.00
#
_symmetry.space_group_name_H-M   'P 1'
#
loop_
_entity.id
_entity.type
_entity.pdbx_description
1 polymer ?
#
loop_
_entity_poly.entity_id
_entity_poly.type
_entity_poly.pdbx_seq_one_letter_code
_entity_poly.pdbx_strand_id
1 'polypeptide(L)'
;MKKSIILIFFLTIFTIHGQVYLEKYRPQYHLSSKDSNMADPKGLYIFDGQYHLFWYGQWEHAISKDLVHWEELPDPMKGGPRPFSHFTGSVVVDKQNTSGFGENSMIAIYTRHFPGDSLPETQCISISKDGGNEFHYYELNPVLDINKKIFRDPQVFWHEPSQLWKMVVAISNEQKILIYESKNLKDWNYCSTFGGLGAKNSFWECPDLFELPVVGHQGLKKWVMIIGRGPNKVQYFVGDFDGKNFNPDTKTLNYLKFGKGIEGRVFENFESNYSSNWKITNQAFSNRLKDSIATDFLGNGYVGLLSNENHIGVMKSKPFTINRNAINFLIAGGQNLDSLCIKLIVDGKVARRTTGNNKKVFRWRGWDVRDLKGKTAQIEILDLVKDTINGGIAIDHIIFEDKLKDFGLEHALWLDYGDDFYATKTWRNYDENLKLGDSVIMISWMGNWKYARQQPSSWGHGFQSLPRKIALKNTEIGYKIIQEPINQLKKLRKEQQSISNLTVNGNLKLGFFQPKKNNYELEAEIKCISNTTFGFNLLIGEGRSLKLTIDPSTSTICLDRTNCTDFVSDKSFTQNFATKMYAPLTVNNNILKLHIFVDKSSIEVFLDDGEIVLSASTYPSESQTGIEVFSNGGKTEFISINAWELSSIWGKSSQK
;
A
#
# COMPACT_ATOMS: atom_id res chain seq x y z
N MET A 1 55.53 31.17 51.31
CA MET A 1 55.16 30.11 50.35
C MET A 1 53.73 29.66 50.62
N LYS A 2 52.76 30.21 49.88
CA LYS A 2 51.34 29.83 49.94
C LYS A 2 51.13 28.62 49.01
N LYS A 3 50.61 27.51 49.53
CA LYS A 3 50.20 26.33 48.74
C LYS A 3 48.74 26.52 48.32
N SER A 4 48.51 26.68 47.01
CA SER A 4 47.17 26.66 46.42
C SER A 4 46.70 25.21 46.28
N ILE A 5 45.49 24.93 46.78
CA ILE A 5 44.77 23.66 46.60
C ILE A 5 43.95 23.81 45.30
N ILE A 6 44.26 22.99 44.30
CA ILE A 6 43.48 22.86 43.07
C ILE A 6 42.36 21.84 43.33
N LEU A 7 41.11 22.29 43.28
CA LEU A 7 39.93 21.45 43.37
C LEU A 7 39.56 20.99 41.95
N ILE A 8 39.75 19.72 41.64
CA ILE A 8 39.38 19.11 40.35
C ILE A 8 37.90 18.70 40.44
N PHE A 9 37.04 19.35 39.66
CA PHE A 9 35.66 18.92 39.43
C PHE A 9 35.65 17.71 38.49
N PHE A 10 35.32 16.53 39.01
CA PHE A 10 34.94 15.39 38.18
C PHE A 10 33.51 15.61 37.67
N LEU A 11 33.39 16.04 36.41
CA LEU A 11 32.12 16.05 35.70
C LEU A 11 31.83 14.60 35.27
N THR A 12 31.03 13.88 36.06
CA THR A 12 30.50 12.56 35.66
C THR A 12 29.40 12.79 34.63
N ILE A 13 29.74 12.60 33.35
CA ILE A 13 28.75 12.51 32.27
C ILE A 13 28.03 11.18 32.45
N PHE A 14 26.84 11.20 33.04
CA PHE A 14 25.92 10.08 32.95
C PHE A 14 25.39 10.02 31.51
N THR A 15 25.93 9.11 30.69
CA THR A 15 25.24 8.66 29.48
C THR A 15 24.02 7.87 29.93
N ILE A 16 22.84 8.49 29.83
CA ILE A 16 21.57 7.78 29.90
C ILE A 16 21.54 6.83 28.71
N HIS A 17 21.98 5.59 28.90
CA HIS A 17 21.69 4.52 27.94
C HIS A 17 20.20 4.25 28.05
N GLY A 18 19.40 4.88 27.18
CA GLY A 18 18.01 4.50 26.98
C GLY A 18 17.94 3.00 26.74
N GLN A 19 16.98 2.31 27.36
CA GLN A 19 16.75 0.90 27.07
C GLN A 19 16.31 0.79 25.61
N VAL A 20 17.17 0.21 24.78
CA VAL A 20 16.94 -0.01 23.35
C VAL A 20 15.59 -0.68 23.15
N TYR A 21 14.85 -0.21 22.15
CA TYR A 21 13.49 -0.61 21.80
C TYR A 21 12.37 -0.21 22.78
N LEU A 22 12.65 0.55 23.84
CA LEU A 22 11.59 1.08 24.73
C LEU A 22 11.21 2.53 24.43
N GLU A 23 11.82 3.15 23.43
CA GLU A 23 11.63 4.55 23.06
C GLU A 23 10.16 4.86 22.70
N LYS A 24 9.83 6.14 22.75
CA LYS A 24 8.52 6.64 22.30
C LYS A 24 8.28 6.23 20.85
N TYR A 25 7.05 5.81 20.57
CA TYR A 25 6.60 5.33 19.26
C TYR A 25 7.31 4.09 18.69
N ARG A 26 8.29 3.51 19.39
CA ARG A 26 8.97 2.30 18.91
C ARG A 26 7.99 1.14 18.82
N PRO A 27 7.72 0.57 17.63
CA PRO A 27 6.91 -0.63 17.51
C PRO A 27 7.47 -1.76 18.37
N GLN A 28 6.59 -2.56 18.96
CA GLN A 28 6.93 -3.63 19.88
C GLN A 28 6.76 -5.01 19.27
N TYR A 29 6.13 -5.11 18.11
CA TYR A 29 6.01 -6.38 17.37
C TYR A 29 6.07 -6.20 15.84
N HIS A 30 6.63 -5.07 15.40
CA HIS A 30 7.06 -4.85 14.02
C HIS A 30 8.58 -4.73 14.00
N LEU A 31 9.23 -5.29 12.97
CA LEU A 31 10.67 -5.12 12.80
C LEU A 31 11.00 -3.64 12.56
N SER A 32 11.80 -3.07 13.45
CA SER A 32 12.41 -1.74 13.33
C SER A 32 13.91 -1.87 13.56
N SER A 33 14.72 -1.12 12.81
CA SER A 33 16.17 -1.06 13.03
C SER A 33 16.49 -0.52 14.43
N LYS A 34 17.60 -0.99 15.02
CA LYS A 34 18.10 -0.50 16.30
C LYS A 34 18.33 1.01 16.31
N ASP A 35 19.03 1.53 15.30
CA ASP A 35 19.49 2.92 15.23
C ASP A 35 19.54 3.55 13.82
N SER A 36 19.01 2.87 12.80
CA SER A 36 18.98 3.36 11.41
C SER A 36 17.56 3.58 10.87
N ASN A 37 17.46 4.18 9.69
CA ASN A 37 16.18 4.26 8.98
C ASN A 37 15.87 2.92 8.30
N MET A 38 14.61 2.52 8.33
CA MET A 38 14.09 1.47 7.45
C MET A 38 13.36 2.07 6.24
N ALA A 39 13.50 1.40 5.10
CA ALA A 39 12.74 1.64 3.89
C ALA A 39 12.34 0.28 3.32
N ASP A 40 12.39 0.14 2.00
CA ASP A 40 12.13 -1.07 1.23
C ASP A 40 12.73 -2.32 1.90
N PRO A 41 11.95 -3.39 2.13
CA PRO A 41 12.51 -4.70 2.37
C PRO A 41 13.25 -5.18 1.10
N LYS A 42 14.44 -5.74 1.30
CA LYS A 42 15.35 -6.19 0.24
C LYS A 42 15.76 -7.62 0.51
N GLY A 43 16.12 -8.34 -0.55
CA GLY A 43 16.83 -9.62 -0.40
C GLY A 43 16.11 -10.66 0.45
N LEU A 44 14.78 -10.80 0.33
CA LEU A 44 14.02 -11.72 1.17
C LEU A 44 14.20 -13.18 0.71
N TYR A 45 14.93 -13.97 1.48
CA TYR A 45 15.09 -15.40 1.23
C TYR A 45 15.06 -16.22 2.51
N ILE A 46 14.83 -17.52 2.34
CA ILE A 46 14.85 -18.50 3.41
C ILE A 46 15.96 -19.50 3.11
N PHE A 47 16.86 -19.67 4.06
CA PHE A 47 17.95 -20.63 4.01
C PHE A 47 18.29 -21.08 5.43
N ASP A 48 18.62 -22.36 5.61
CA ASP A 48 19.03 -22.94 6.91
C ASP A 48 18.11 -22.57 8.10
N GLY A 49 16.80 -22.75 7.92
CA GLY A 49 15.77 -22.49 8.92
C GLY A 49 15.56 -21.02 9.27
N GLN A 50 16.14 -20.09 8.50
CA GLN A 50 16.13 -18.65 8.79
C GLN A 50 15.49 -17.86 7.66
N TYR A 51 14.67 -16.89 8.03
CA TYR A 51 14.13 -15.84 7.18
C TYR A 51 15.10 -14.65 7.23
N HIS A 52 15.69 -14.32 6.09
CA HIS A 52 16.57 -13.16 5.95
C HIS A 52 15.77 -11.96 5.45
N LEU A 53 16.06 -10.78 6.01
CA LEU A 53 15.49 -9.51 5.59
C LEU A 53 16.58 -8.44 5.61
N PHE A 54 16.74 -7.73 4.49
CA PHE A 54 17.66 -6.62 4.37
C PHE A 54 16.92 -5.30 4.16
N TRP A 55 17.50 -4.16 4.52
CA TRP A 55 16.89 -2.84 4.31
C TRP A 55 17.92 -1.71 4.17
N TYR A 56 17.45 -0.58 3.60
CA TYR A 56 18.11 0.73 3.59
C TYR A 56 19.62 0.72 3.27
N GLY A 57 20.33 1.83 3.48
CA GLY A 57 21.79 1.97 3.47
C GLY A 57 22.60 1.00 2.59
N GLN A 58 23.47 0.24 3.24
CA GLN A 58 24.31 -0.81 2.66
C GLN A 58 23.64 -2.20 2.79
N TRP A 59 22.30 -2.27 2.73
CA TRP A 59 21.56 -3.52 3.00
C TRP A 59 21.84 -4.07 4.40
N GLU A 60 21.52 -3.27 5.43
CA GLU A 60 21.49 -3.75 6.82
C GLU A 60 20.60 -4.99 6.93
N HIS A 61 20.90 -5.89 7.87
CA HIS A 61 20.42 -7.27 7.82
C HIS A 61 19.85 -7.74 9.15
N ALA A 62 18.74 -8.46 9.10
CA ALA A 62 18.19 -9.18 10.22
C ALA A 62 17.72 -10.58 9.80
N ILE A 63 17.74 -11.49 10.75
CA ILE A 63 17.29 -12.87 10.60
C ILE A 63 16.19 -13.19 11.62
N SER A 64 15.31 -14.12 11.25
CA SER A 64 14.31 -14.67 12.17
C SER A 64 14.08 -16.15 11.87
N LYS A 65 13.73 -16.94 12.89
CA LYS A 65 13.28 -18.34 12.71
C LYS A 65 11.76 -18.47 12.64
N ASP A 66 11.03 -17.42 13.00
CA ASP A 66 9.57 -17.46 13.12
C ASP A 66 8.85 -16.25 12.52
N LEU A 67 9.57 -15.37 11.84
CA LEU A 67 9.11 -14.08 11.28
C LEU A 67 8.61 -13.08 12.32
N VAL A 68 8.78 -13.36 13.62
CA VAL A 68 8.29 -12.54 14.73
C VAL A 68 9.45 -11.98 15.53
N HIS A 69 10.36 -12.85 15.98
CA HIS A 69 11.54 -12.45 16.75
C HIS A 69 12.72 -12.28 15.81
N TRP A 70 13.29 -11.07 15.78
CA TRP A 70 14.34 -10.69 14.84
C TRP A 70 15.66 -10.43 15.57
N GLU A 71 16.74 -10.90 14.98
CA GLU A 71 18.12 -10.61 15.37
C GLU A 71 18.76 -9.76 14.27
N GLU A 72 19.14 -8.54 14.60
CA GLU A 72 19.89 -7.65 13.72
C GLU A 72 21.36 -8.08 13.68
N LEU A 73 21.91 -8.18 12.48
CA LEU A 73 23.28 -8.62 12.19
C LEU A 73 24.14 -7.45 11.69
N PRO A 74 25.48 -7.57 11.74
CA PRO A 74 26.38 -6.56 11.17
C PRO A 74 26.12 -6.31 9.67
N ASP A 75 26.56 -5.13 9.19
CA ASP A 75 26.47 -4.77 7.76
C ASP A 75 27.16 -5.83 6.86
N PRO A 76 26.39 -6.49 5.99
CA PRO A 76 26.90 -7.60 5.22
C PRO A 76 27.60 -7.15 3.93
N MET A 77 27.35 -5.95 3.40
CA MET A 77 27.87 -5.51 2.11
C MET A 77 29.28 -4.93 2.22
N LYS A 78 30.27 -5.53 1.56
CA LYS A 78 31.67 -5.08 1.64
C LYS A 78 32.05 -3.96 0.66
N GLY A 79 31.07 -3.41 -0.06
CA GLY A 79 31.28 -2.31 -1.01
C GLY A 79 32.15 -2.70 -2.22
N GLY A 80 32.25 -1.79 -3.19
CA GLY A 80 33.10 -1.96 -4.37
C GLY A 80 34.27 -0.97 -4.39
N PRO A 81 35.02 -0.89 -5.51
CA PRO A 81 36.24 -0.07 -5.61
C PRO A 81 35.99 1.44 -5.53
N ARG A 82 34.73 1.90 -5.60
CA ARG A 82 34.34 3.32 -5.46
C ARG A 82 33.07 3.42 -4.61
N PRO A 83 32.83 4.54 -3.91
CA PRO A 83 31.58 4.77 -3.19
C PRO A 83 30.37 4.85 -4.12
N PHE A 84 29.29 4.16 -3.75
CA PHE A 84 27.96 4.21 -4.37
C PHE A 84 26.89 3.75 -3.37
N SER A 85 25.61 3.93 -3.71
CA SER A 85 24.48 3.47 -2.91
C SER A 85 23.93 2.13 -3.42
N HIS A 86 23.66 1.20 -2.50
CA HIS A 86 23.00 -0.08 -2.79
C HIS A 86 21.48 0.10 -2.72
N PHE A 87 20.87 0.40 -3.86
CA PHE A 87 19.43 0.47 -4.00
C PHE A 87 18.79 -0.93 -3.93
N THR A 88 17.46 -0.97 -3.95
CA THR A 88 16.67 -2.17 -3.71
C THR A 88 16.99 -3.28 -4.73
N GLY A 89 16.77 -4.52 -4.32
CA GLY A 89 17.10 -5.71 -5.08
C GLY A 89 16.70 -6.99 -4.37
N SER A 90 17.26 -8.11 -4.81
CA SER A 90 16.92 -9.46 -4.36
C SER A 90 18.17 -10.29 -4.07
N VAL A 91 18.00 -11.39 -3.34
CA VAL A 91 19.04 -12.41 -3.13
C VAL A 91 18.49 -13.75 -3.61
N VAL A 92 19.33 -14.52 -4.29
CA VAL A 92 19.04 -15.90 -4.68
C VAL A 92 20.12 -16.84 -4.15
N VAL A 93 19.76 -18.10 -3.91
CA VAL A 93 20.71 -19.17 -3.58
C VAL A 93 20.98 -19.99 -4.83
N ASP A 94 22.20 -19.92 -5.36
CA ASP A 94 22.62 -20.66 -6.55
C ASP A 94 23.05 -22.08 -6.17
N LYS A 95 22.04 -22.92 -5.90
CA LYS A 95 22.24 -24.32 -5.46
C LYS A 95 23.09 -25.14 -6.43
N GLN A 96 22.92 -24.90 -7.74
CA GLN A 96 23.56 -25.69 -8.79
C GLN A 96 24.87 -25.06 -9.31
N ASN A 97 25.36 -24.00 -8.67
CA ASN A 97 26.56 -23.29 -9.08
C ASN A 97 26.53 -22.84 -10.56
N THR A 98 25.36 -22.43 -11.04
CA THR A 98 25.18 -21.94 -12.41
C THR A 98 26.00 -20.67 -12.69
N SER A 99 26.27 -19.89 -11.64
CA SER A 99 27.10 -18.69 -11.67
C SER A 99 28.61 -18.97 -11.68
N GLY A 100 29.04 -20.17 -11.27
CA GLY A 100 30.44 -20.52 -11.11
C GLY A 100 31.09 -19.99 -9.81
N PHE A 101 30.32 -19.43 -8.87
CA PHE A 101 30.84 -18.90 -7.60
C PHE A 101 30.92 -19.93 -6.45
N GLY A 102 30.36 -21.13 -6.65
CA GLY A 102 30.28 -22.21 -5.68
C GLY A 102 28.82 -22.63 -5.46
N GLU A 103 28.61 -23.90 -5.14
CA GLU A 103 27.29 -24.43 -4.77
C GLU A 103 26.77 -23.71 -3.51
N ASN A 104 25.46 -23.45 -3.49
CA ASN A 104 24.77 -22.73 -2.42
C ASN A 104 25.30 -21.32 -2.15
N SER A 105 26.05 -20.72 -3.08
CA SER A 105 26.41 -19.31 -2.98
C SER A 105 25.17 -18.44 -3.03
N MET A 106 25.11 -17.43 -2.15
CA MET A 106 24.06 -16.43 -2.16
C MET A 106 24.51 -15.28 -3.05
N ILE A 107 23.68 -14.94 -4.03
CA ILE A 107 23.96 -13.86 -4.97
C ILE A 107 22.99 -12.73 -4.67
N ALA A 108 23.49 -11.63 -4.12
CA ALA A 108 22.73 -10.40 -3.99
C ALA A 108 22.76 -9.66 -5.33
N ILE A 109 21.61 -9.36 -5.91
CA ILE A 109 21.44 -8.59 -7.14
C ILE A 109 20.73 -7.29 -6.79
N TYR A 110 21.37 -6.17 -7.09
CA TYR A 110 20.93 -4.85 -6.62
C TYR A 110 21.20 -3.76 -7.64
N THR A 111 20.51 -2.64 -7.49
CA THR A 111 20.79 -1.45 -8.28
C THR A 111 21.93 -0.64 -7.63
N ARG A 112 22.95 -0.34 -8.42
CA ARG A 112 23.99 0.64 -8.07
C ARG A 112 23.53 2.03 -8.48
N HIS A 113 23.41 2.92 -7.50
CA HIS A 113 23.02 4.31 -7.68
C HIS A 113 24.14 5.28 -7.28
N PHE A 114 24.27 6.37 -8.01
CA PHE A 114 25.20 7.45 -7.70
C PHE A 114 24.43 8.72 -7.32
N PRO A 115 24.86 9.45 -6.27
CA PRO A 115 24.15 10.63 -5.77
C PRO A 115 23.78 11.64 -6.87
N GLY A 116 22.55 12.15 -6.81
CA GLY A 116 22.05 13.16 -7.75
C GLY A 116 21.79 12.67 -9.17
N ASP A 117 21.59 11.36 -9.35
CA ASP A 117 21.39 10.70 -10.66
C ASP A 117 22.50 11.08 -11.65
N SER A 118 23.73 11.16 -11.12
CA SER A 118 24.90 11.64 -11.85
C SER A 118 25.34 10.67 -12.95
N LEU A 119 25.01 9.39 -12.80
CA LEU A 119 25.31 8.29 -13.73
C LEU A 119 24.07 7.39 -13.90
N PRO A 120 24.02 6.57 -14.96
CA PRO A 120 23.00 5.53 -15.12
C PRO A 120 22.87 4.62 -13.88
N GLU A 121 21.65 4.24 -13.55
CA GLU A 121 21.39 3.16 -12.61
C GLU A 121 21.71 1.83 -13.32
N THR A 122 22.49 0.98 -12.65
CA THR A 122 23.01 -0.28 -13.23
C THR A 122 22.77 -1.44 -12.29
N GLN A 123 22.59 -2.66 -12.81
CA GLN A 123 22.35 -3.83 -11.97
C GLN A 123 23.67 -4.55 -11.73
N CYS A 124 23.99 -4.74 -10.46
CA CYS A 124 25.25 -5.30 -9.97
C CYS A 124 24.96 -6.55 -9.12
N ILE A 125 25.98 -7.37 -8.94
CA ILE A 125 25.94 -8.52 -8.03
C ILE A 125 27.03 -8.48 -6.96
N SER A 126 26.73 -9.05 -5.80
CA SER A 126 27.72 -9.42 -4.78
C SER A 126 27.48 -10.85 -4.31
N ILE A 127 28.53 -11.52 -3.86
CA ILE A 127 28.55 -12.96 -3.58
C ILE A 127 28.80 -13.19 -2.10
N SER A 128 27.96 -14.00 -1.47
CA SER A 128 28.21 -14.60 -0.16
C SER A 128 28.39 -16.11 -0.28
N LYS A 129 29.30 -16.65 0.52
CA LYS A 129 29.56 -18.10 0.65
C LYS A 129 29.35 -18.60 2.08
N ASP A 130 28.84 -17.75 2.96
CA ASP A 130 28.79 -17.94 4.40
C ASP A 130 27.38 -17.77 4.97
N GLY A 131 26.35 -18.07 4.16
CA GLY A 131 24.96 -17.97 4.59
C GLY A 131 24.38 -16.56 4.51
N GLY A 132 25.03 -15.63 3.80
CA GLY A 132 24.61 -14.24 3.67
C GLY A 132 25.16 -13.31 4.75
N ASN A 133 26.17 -13.72 5.51
CA ASN A 133 26.80 -12.86 6.53
C ASN A 133 27.70 -11.80 5.89
N GLU A 134 28.43 -12.15 4.83
CA GLU A 134 29.23 -11.20 4.06
C GLU A 134 29.03 -11.35 2.56
N PHE A 135 28.72 -10.24 1.88
CA PHE A 135 28.59 -10.14 0.44
C PHE A 135 29.76 -9.34 -0.15
N HIS A 136 30.56 -10.00 -0.97
CA HIS A 136 31.71 -9.41 -1.65
C HIS A 136 31.37 -8.98 -3.08
N TYR A 137 31.81 -7.79 -3.44
CA TYR A 137 31.56 -7.20 -4.75
C TYR A 137 32.14 -8.05 -5.89
N TYR A 138 31.38 -8.16 -6.97
CA TYR A 138 31.86 -8.78 -8.21
C TYR A 138 32.60 -7.75 -9.07
N GLU A 139 33.91 -7.94 -9.27
CA GLU A 139 34.78 -6.97 -9.94
C GLU A 139 34.38 -6.63 -11.39
N LEU A 140 33.67 -7.52 -12.07
CA LEU A 140 33.19 -7.28 -13.45
C LEU A 140 31.80 -6.61 -13.52
N ASN A 141 31.28 -6.11 -12.40
CA ASN A 141 30.06 -5.32 -12.37
C ASN A 141 30.15 -4.04 -13.23
N PRO A 142 29.03 -3.58 -13.82
CA PRO A 142 27.68 -4.12 -13.65
C PRO A 142 27.41 -5.32 -14.56
N VAL A 143 26.51 -6.21 -14.14
CA VAL A 143 26.05 -7.36 -14.96
C VAL A 143 24.94 -6.98 -15.94
N LEU A 144 24.28 -5.84 -15.73
CA LEU A 144 23.30 -5.30 -16.66
C LEU A 144 23.30 -3.77 -16.62
N ASP A 145 23.52 -3.16 -17.78
CA ASP A 145 23.44 -1.72 -18.01
C ASP A 145 22.71 -1.47 -19.34
N ILE A 146 21.66 -0.65 -19.28
CA ILE A 146 20.89 -0.23 -20.46
C ILE A 146 21.03 1.28 -20.73
N ASN A 147 21.98 1.92 -20.06
CA ASN A 147 22.29 3.35 -20.15
C ASN A 147 21.08 4.25 -19.82
N LYS A 148 20.36 3.92 -18.74
CA LYS A 148 19.20 4.67 -18.23
C LYS A 148 19.47 5.17 -16.82
N LYS A 149 19.09 6.42 -16.53
CA LYS A 149 19.22 7.02 -15.20
C LYS A 149 18.22 6.50 -14.16
N ILE A 150 17.09 5.97 -14.63
CA ILE A 150 16.01 5.48 -13.79
C ILE A 150 15.69 4.06 -14.28
N PHE A 151 16.38 3.08 -13.68
CA PHE A 151 16.35 1.67 -14.01
C PHE A 151 16.78 0.84 -12.78
N ARG A 152 15.82 0.31 -12.02
CA ARG A 152 16.09 -0.20 -10.67
C ARG A 152 15.19 -1.31 -10.17
N ASP A 153 15.57 -1.83 -9.01
CA ASP A 153 14.87 -2.78 -8.15
C ASP A 153 14.74 -4.20 -8.72
N PRO A 154 15.86 -4.84 -9.13
CA PRO A 154 15.82 -6.17 -9.74
C PRO A 154 15.33 -7.24 -8.76
N GLN A 155 14.25 -7.92 -9.14
CA GLN A 155 13.81 -9.15 -8.50
C GLN A 155 14.21 -10.35 -9.37
N VAL A 156 15.06 -11.21 -8.83
CA VAL A 156 15.56 -12.40 -9.50
C VAL A 156 15.00 -13.66 -8.85
N PHE A 157 14.66 -14.66 -9.67
CA PHE A 157 14.21 -15.98 -9.21
C PHE A 157 14.54 -17.06 -10.24
N TRP A 158 14.64 -18.31 -9.77
CA TRP A 158 14.78 -19.47 -10.64
C TRP A 158 13.40 -19.88 -11.20
N HIS A 159 13.29 -20.03 -12.52
CA HIS A 159 12.06 -20.47 -13.15
C HIS A 159 12.19 -21.93 -13.58
N GLU A 160 11.61 -22.83 -12.75
CA GLU A 160 11.70 -24.27 -12.93
C GLU A 160 11.30 -24.75 -14.33
N PRO A 161 10.18 -24.32 -14.94
CA PRO A 161 9.80 -24.83 -16.27
C PRO A 161 10.82 -24.56 -17.37
N SER A 162 11.55 -23.43 -17.31
CA SER A 162 12.57 -23.11 -18.32
C SER A 162 14.00 -23.44 -17.89
N GLN A 163 14.22 -23.82 -16.63
CA GLN A 163 15.55 -24.01 -16.03
C GLN A 163 16.49 -22.81 -16.29
N LEU A 164 15.99 -21.60 -16.04
CA LEU A 164 16.71 -20.34 -16.23
C LEU A 164 16.38 -19.38 -15.09
N TRP A 165 17.35 -18.52 -14.75
CA TRP A 165 17.09 -17.36 -13.90
C TRP A 165 16.26 -16.33 -14.66
N LYS A 166 15.32 -15.71 -13.97
CA LYS A 166 14.50 -14.61 -14.48
C LYS A 166 14.72 -13.38 -13.63
N MET A 167 14.79 -12.22 -14.27
CA MET A 167 14.84 -10.92 -13.61
C MET A 167 13.65 -10.09 -14.06
N VAL A 168 12.92 -9.51 -13.11
CA VAL A 168 12.00 -8.40 -13.36
C VAL A 168 12.58 -7.13 -12.75
N VAL A 169 12.66 -6.05 -13.52
CA VAL A 169 13.33 -4.80 -13.12
C VAL A 169 12.61 -3.59 -13.74
N ALA A 170 12.47 -2.50 -12.99
CA ALA A 170 11.66 -1.36 -13.38
C ALA A 170 12.47 -0.31 -14.17
N ILE A 171 11.90 0.21 -15.26
CA ILE A 171 12.21 1.58 -15.73
C ILE A 171 11.17 2.49 -15.09
N SER A 172 11.47 2.95 -13.88
CA SER A 172 10.46 3.49 -12.98
C SER A 172 9.71 4.70 -13.54
N ASN A 173 10.41 5.61 -14.23
CA ASN A 173 9.82 6.82 -14.81
C ASN A 173 8.97 6.58 -16.06
N GLU A 174 9.13 5.43 -16.70
CA GLU A 174 8.35 5.02 -17.88
C GLU A 174 7.21 4.04 -17.52
N GLN A 175 7.05 3.68 -16.24
CA GLN A 175 6.05 2.74 -15.75
C GLN A 175 6.07 1.42 -16.53
N LYS A 176 7.28 0.86 -16.66
CA LYS A 176 7.55 -0.39 -17.36
C LYS A 176 8.38 -1.33 -16.49
N ILE A 177 8.07 -2.62 -16.57
CA ILE A 177 8.88 -3.70 -16.02
C ILE A 177 9.51 -4.44 -17.19
N LEU A 178 10.83 -4.52 -17.21
CA LEU A 178 11.57 -5.34 -18.16
C LEU A 178 11.80 -6.73 -17.58
N ILE A 179 11.66 -7.75 -18.42
CA ILE A 179 11.91 -9.14 -18.08
C ILE A 179 13.16 -9.60 -18.81
N TYR A 180 14.11 -10.19 -18.08
CA TYR A 180 15.33 -10.79 -18.61
C TYR A 180 15.45 -12.24 -18.17
N GLU A 181 16.26 -13.01 -18.90
CA GLU A 181 16.67 -14.37 -18.52
C GLU A 181 18.18 -14.54 -18.52
N SER A 182 18.68 -15.40 -17.65
CA SER A 182 20.11 -15.73 -17.55
C SER A 182 20.33 -17.21 -17.25
N LYS A 183 21.42 -17.75 -17.79
CA LYS A 183 21.93 -19.08 -17.44
C LYS A 183 22.85 -19.06 -16.22
N ASN A 184 23.43 -17.91 -15.87
CA ASN A 184 24.57 -17.83 -14.96
C ASN A 184 24.59 -16.60 -14.05
N LEU A 185 23.48 -15.85 -13.97
CA LEU A 185 23.31 -14.61 -13.19
C LEU A 185 24.19 -13.42 -13.62
N LYS A 186 25.05 -13.59 -14.62
CA LYS A 186 26.01 -12.59 -15.11
C LYS A 186 25.62 -12.06 -16.48
N ASP A 187 25.23 -12.95 -17.38
CA ASP A 187 24.83 -12.61 -18.74
C ASP A 187 23.30 -12.61 -18.85
N TRP A 188 22.71 -11.44 -19.09
CA TRP A 188 21.26 -11.24 -19.11
C TRP A 188 20.74 -10.96 -20.53
N ASN A 189 19.80 -11.79 -20.98
CA ASN A 189 19.12 -11.63 -22.27
C ASN A 189 17.73 -11.03 -22.06
N TYR A 190 17.42 -9.95 -22.77
CA TYR A 190 16.10 -9.33 -22.73
C TYR A 190 15.03 -10.28 -23.30
N CYS A 191 13.90 -10.38 -22.61
CA CYS A 191 12.75 -11.19 -23.02
C CYS A 191 11.58 -10.32 -23.47
N SER A 192 11.04 -9.51 -22.56
CA SER A 192 9.81 -8.74 -22.81
C SER A 192 9.70 -7.52 -21.91
N THR A 193 8.68 -6.70 -22.17
CA THR A 193 8.32 -5.54 -21.35
C THR A 193 6.85 -5.65 -20.97
N PHE A 194 6.56 -5.45 -19.70
CA PHE A 194 5.20 -5.23 -19.20
C PHE A 194 4.96 -3.76 -18.87
N GLY A 195 3.78 -3.24 -19.20
CA GLY A 195 3.38 -1.87 -18.86
C GLY A 195 2.02 -1.48 -19.42
N GLY A 196 1.62 -0.23 -19.18
CA GLY A 196 0.41 0.37 -19.77
C GLY A 196 -0.91 0.06 -19.07
N LEU A 197 -0.89 -0.72 -17.97
CA LEU A 197 -2.07 -1.12 -17.19
C LEU A 197 -2.02 -0.58 -15.76
N GLY A 198 -3.18 -0.54 -15.10
CA GLY A 198 -3.29 -0.09 -13.71
C GLY A 198 -2.90 1.38 -13.54
N ALA A 199 -2.56 1.75 -12.31
CA ALA A 199 -2.18 3.10 -11.91
C ALA A 199 -0.79 3.47 -12.44
N LYS A 200 -0.69 4.58 -13.16
CA LYS A 200 0.53 4.97 -13.90
C LYS A 200 1.04 6.37 -13.56
N ASN A 201 0.37 7.11 -12.70
CA ASN A 201 0.72 8.50 -12.43
C ASN A 201 1.84 8.68 -11.39
N SER A 202 2.85 7.80 -11.39
CA SER A 202 4.09 7.94 -10.63
C SER A 202 5.11 6.87 -11.02
N PHE A 203 6.25 6.83 -10.32
CA PHE A 203 7.26 5.79 -10.49
C PHE A 203 6.69 4.40 -10.21
N TRP A 204 7.07 3.43 -11.03
CA TRP A 204 6.93 2.01 -10.73
C TRP A 204 8.23 1.48 -10.14
N GLU A 205 8.16 0.91 -8.95
CA GLU A 205 9.31 0.49 -8.17
C GLU A 205 9.04 -0.88 -7.55
N CYS A 206 10.10 -1.54 -7.07
CA CYS A 206 10.02 -2.78 -6.33
C CYS A 206 9.12 -3.86 -6.98
N PRO A 207 9.30 -4.21 -8.26
CA PRO A 207 8.54 -5.31 -8.86
C PRO A 207 8.83 -6.63 -8.14
N ASP A 208 7.85 -7.51 -8.06
CA ASP A 208 8.00 -8.91 -7.64
C ASP A 208 7.06 -9.79 -8.46
N LEU A 209 7.52 -10.99 -8.86
CA LEU A 209 6.79 -11.93 -9.72
C LEU A 209 6.88 -13.34 -9.15
N PHE A 210 5.73 -13.95 -8.84
CA PHE A 210 5.61 -15.26 -8.18
C PHE A 210 4.23 -15.88 -8.45
N GLU A 211 4.07 -17.15 -8.07
CA GLU A 211 2.79 -17.86 -8.16
C GLU A 211 2.04 -17.85 -6.82
N LEU A 212 0.71 -17.73 -6.87
CA LEU A 212 -0.16 -17.87 -5.71
C LEU A 212 -1.20 -18.98 -5.90
N PRO A 213 -1.52 -19.74 -4.83
CA PRO A 213 -2.63 -20.69 -4.85
C PRO A 213 -3.99 -19.96 -4.89
N VAL A 214 -4.96 -20.57 -5.56
CA VAL A 214 -6.35 -20.10 -5.59
C VAL A 214 -7.16 -20.82 -4.53
N VAL A 215 -7.72 -20.06 -3.58
CA VAL A 215 -8.56 -20.60 -2.49
C VAL A 215 -9.77 -21.34 -3.07
N GLY A 216 -10.05 -22.51 -2.49
CA GLY A 216 -11.14 -23.39 -2.90
C GLY A 216 -10.90 -24.17 -4.20
N HIS A 217 -9.71 -24.05 -4.82
CA HIS A 217 -9.38 -24.72 -6.08
C HIS A 217 -8.03 -25.45 -5.94
N GLN A 218 -8.09 -26.73 -5.54
CA GLN A 218 -6.89 -27.52 -5.28
C GLN A 218 -5.98 -27.61 -6.52
N GLY A 219 -4.69 -27.29 -6.33
CA GLY A 219 -3.67 -27.35 -7.37
C GLY A 219 -3.69 -26.19 -8.38
N LEU A 220 -4.71 -25.32 -8.34
CA LEU A 220 -4.76 -24.16 -9.22
C LEU A 220 -3.88 -23.04 -8.67
N LYS A 221 -2.90 -22.61 -9.46
CA LYS A 221 -2.06 -21.44 -9.20
C LYS A 221 -2.14 -20.44 -10.34
N LYS A 222 -1.87 -19.19 -10.03
CA LYS A 222 -1.74 -18.10 -11.01
C LYS A 222 -0.53 -17.25 -10.71
N TRP A 223 0.09 -16.70 -11.77
CA TRP A 223 1.19 -15.77 -11.62
C TRP A 223 0.67 -14.39 -11.22
N VAL A 224 1.39 -13.77 -10.32
CA VAL A 224 1.09 -12.45 -9.76
C VAL A 224 2.32 -11.57 -9.90
N MET A 225 2.14 -10.39 -10.48
CA MET A 225 3.14 -9.34 -10.46
C MET A 225 2.68 -8.23 -9.53
N ILE A 226 3.45 -7.98 -8.47
CA ILE A 226 3.29 -6.84 -7.58
C ILE A 226 4.21 -5.72 -8.05
N ILE A 227 3.74 -4.47 -7.99
CA ILE A 227 4.50 -3.27 -8.34
C ILE A 227 4.19 -2.16 -7.34
N GLY A 228 5.23 -1.58 -6.74
CA GLY A 228 5.13 -0.32 -6.00
C GLY A 228 4.76 0.82 -6.95
N ARG A 229 3.60 1.43 -6.72
CA ARG A 229 3.20 2.70 -7.33
C ARG A 229 3.63 3.81 -6.38
N GLY A 230 4.77 4.41 -6.69
CA GLY A 230 5.37 5.44 -5.86
C GLY A 230 4.44 6.62 -5.59
N PRO A 231 4.64 7.35 -4.49
CA PRO A 231 5.59 7.02 -3.44
C PRO A 231 5.10 5.91 -2.47
N ASN A 232 3.80 5.64 -2.32
CA ASN A 232 3.31 4.91 -1.13
C ASN A 232 2.08 4.01 -1.37
N LYS A 233 1.95 3.41 -2.54
CA LYS A 233 0.91 2.41 -2.78
C LYS A 233 1.49 1.22 -3.52
N VAL A 234 0.83 0.09 -3.41
CA VAL A 234 1.23 -1.12 -4.12
C VAL A 234 0.04 -1.63 -4.89
N GLN A 235 0.25 -1.88 -6.18
CA GLN A 235 -0.74 -2.49 -7.06
C GLN A 235 -0.27 -3.87 -7.49
N TYR A 236 -1.18 -4.69 -8.00
CA TYR A 236 -0.85 -6.01 -8.52
C TYR A 236 -1.62 -6.37 -9.78
N PHE A 237 -1.12 -7.38 -10.47
CA PHE A 237 -1.71 -7.95 -11.68
C PHE A 237 -1.69 -9.47 -11.56
N VAL A 238 -2.79 -10.12 -11.96
CA VAL A 238 -2.90 -11.59 -11.97
C VAL A 238 -3.04 -12.09 -13.40
N GLY A 239 -2.29 -13.13 -13.73
CA GLY A 239 -2.24 -13.73 -15.06
C GLY A 239 -1.37 -14.99 -15.13
N ASP A 240 -0.74 -15.18 -16.28
CA ASP A 240 0.15 -16.30 -16.57
C ASP A 240 1.54 -15.78 -16.99
N PHE A 241 2.59 -16.55 -16.67
CA PHE A 241 3.96 -16.28 -17.09
C PHE A 241 4.52 -17.49 -17.85
N ASP A 242 4.93 -17.28 -19.11
CA ASP A 242 5.45 -18.35 -19.98
C ASP A 242 6.98 -18.55 -19.86
N GLY A 243 7.61 -17.85 -18.90
CA GLY A 243 9.07 -17.76 -18.77
C GLY A 243 9.67 -16.55 -19.48
N LYS A 244 8.94 -15.86 -20.35
CA LYS A 244 9.40 -14.66 -21.09
C LYS A 244 8.44 -13.49 -20.99
N ASN A 245 7.13 -13.74 -21.02
CA ASN A 245 6.06 -12.75 -21.03
C ASN A 245 5.13 -12.98 -19.84
N PHE A 246 4.78 -11.91 -19.13
CA PHE A 246 3.68 -11.91 -18.17
C PHE A 246 2.41 -11.39 -18.86
N ASN A 247 1.39 -12.24 -18.94
CA ASN A 247 0.13 -11.95 -19.61
C ASN A 247 -1.01 -11.90 -18.58
N PRO A 248 -1.58 -10.72 -18.26
CA PRO A 248 -2.72 -10.63 -17.36
C PRO A 248 -3.92 -11.44 -17.87
N ASP A 249 -4.65 -12.07 -16.94
CA ASP A 249 -5.87 -12.80 -17.25
C ASP A 249 -6.91 -11.90 -17.97
N THR A 250 -7.76 -12.50 -18.80
CA THR A 250 -8.78 -11.75 -19.55
C THR A 250 -9.70 -10.93 -18.65
N LYS A 251 -10.11 -11.44 -17.47
CA LYS A 251 -10.92 -10.68 -16.51
C LYS A 251 -10.14 -9.50 -15.92
N THR A 252 -8.90 -9.72 -15.47
CA THR A 252 -8.00 -8.67 -14.98
C THR A 252 -7.82 -7.56 -16.02
N LEU A 253 -7.55 -7.92 -17.27
CA LEU A 253 -7.38 -6.98 -18.38
C LEU A 253 -8.67 -6.19 -18.64
N ASN A 254 -9.81 -6.88 -18.67
CA ASN A 254 -11.11 -6.28 -18.93
C ASN A 254 -11.53 -5.31 -17.83
N TYR A 255 -11.28 -5.64 -16.57
CA TYR A 255 -11.49 -4.76 -15.43
C TYR A 255 -10.62 -3.51 -15.57
N LEU A 256 -9.30 -3.67 -15.64
CA LEU A 256 -8.35 -2.55 -15.63
C LEU A 256 -8.47 -1.63 -16.85
N LYS A 257 -8.85 -2.14 -18.02
CA LYS A 257 -8.98 -1.33 -19.24
C LYS A 257 -10.36 -0.74 -19.44
N PHE A 258 -11.42 -1.45 -19.06
CA PHE A 258 -12.80 -1.12 -19.47
C PHE A 258 -13.78 -1.02 -18.29
N GLY A 259 -13.32 -1.17 -17.05
CA GLY A 259 -14.18 -1.21 -15.88
C GLY A 259 -15.18 -2.37 -15.88
N LYS A 260 -14.94 -3.43 -16.67
CA LYS A 260 -15.85 -4.58 -16.72
C LYS A 260 -15.86 -5.30 -15.37
N GLY A 261 -17.06 -5.64 -14.91
CA GLY A 261 -17.28 -6.25 -13.59
C GLY A 261 -17.44 -5.24 -12.46
N ILE A 262 -17.29 -3.93 -12.71
CA ILE A 262 -17.77 -2.93 -11.77
C ILE A 262 -19.28 -3.06 -11.65
N GLU A 263 -19.76 -3.20 -10.42
CA GLU A 263 -21.19 -3.28 -10.10
C GLU A 263 -21.92 -1.95 -10.38
N GLY A 264 -23.24 -2.04 -10.49
CA GLY A 264 -24.11 -0.88 -10.72
C GLY A 264 -24.49 -0.67 -12.19
N ARG A 265 -25.23 0.41 -12.44
CA ARG A 265 -25.68 0.80 -13.77
C ARG A 265 -24.77 1.89 -14.30
N VAL A 266 -24.12 1.63 -15.44
CA VAL A 266 -23.44 2.68 -16.22
C VAL A 266 -24.51 3.66 -16.70
N PHE A 267 -24.44 4.90 -16.21
CA PHE A 267 -25.26 6.00 -16.71
C PHE A 267 -24.68 6.53 -18.02
N GLU A 268 -23.37 6.73 -18.04
CA GLU A 268 -22.63 7.15 -19.23
C GLU A 268 -21.16 6.74 -19.07
N ASN A 269 -20.58 6.11 -20.09
CA ASN A 269 -19.15 5.80 -20.16
C ASN A 269 -18.49 6.45 -21.39
N PHE A 270 -19.24 7.23 -22.17
CA PHE A 270 -18.78 7.97 -23.34
C PHE A 270 -18.20 7.10 -24.47
N GLU A 271 -18.38 5.78 -24.41
CA GLU A 271 -17.93 4.84 -25.45
C GLU A 271 -18.86 4.85 -26.68
N SER A 272 -20.08 5.35 -26.53
CA SER A 272 -21.09 5.49 -27.59
C SER A 272 -21.51 6.94 -27.81
N ASN A 273 -22.39 7.21 -28.78
CA ASN A 273 -22.86 8.57 -29.05
C ASN A 273 -23.73 9.11 -27.91
N TYR A 274 -23.14 9.98 -27.08
CA TYR A 274 -23.77 10.58 -25.90
C TYR A 274 -24.61 11.83 -26.20
N SER A 275 -24.52 12.42 -27.40
CA SER A 275 -25.23 13.66 -27.77
C SER A 275 -26.76 13.57 -27.64
N SER A 276 -27.32 12.36 -27.72
CA SER A 276 -28.76 12.14 -27.55
C SER A 276 -29.23 12.29 -26.10
N ASN A 277 -28.36 12.11 -25.12
CA ASN A 277 -28.65 12.16 -23.69
C ASN A 277 -28.05 13.38 -22.98
N TRP A 278 -27.23 14.15 -23.70
CA TRP A 278 -26.51 15.29 -23.16
C TRP A 278 -26.70 16.53 -24.04
N LYS A 279 -27.13 17.64 -23.42
CA LYS A 279 -27.13 18.96 -24.06
C LYS A 279 -25.78 19.62 -23.83
N ILE A 280 -25.07 19.90 -24.92
CA ILE A 280 -23.72 20.47 -24.91
C ILE A 280 -23.79 21.90 -25.41
N THR A 281 -23.09 22.81 -24.73
CA THR A 281 -22.84 24.17 -25.22
C THR A 281 -21.35 24.39 -25.40
N ASN A 282 -20.97 25.09 -26.47
CA ASN A 282 -19.60 25.36 -26.88
C ASN A 282 -18.79 24.06 -27.14
N GLN A 283 -17.45 24.09 -27.02
CA GLN A 283 -16.58 23.06 -27.60
C GLN A 283 -15.97 22.07 -26.60
N ALA A 284 -15.93 22.40 -25.30
CA ALA A 284 -15.13 21.64 -24.33
C ALA A 284 -15.52 20.15 -24.18
N PHE A 285 -16.76 19.79 -24.51
CA PHE A 285 -17.27 18.41 -24.35
C PHE A 285 -17.80 17.81 -25.67
N SER A 286 -17.51 18.44 -26.81
CA SER A 286 -18.14 18.09 -28.09
C SER A 286 -17.67 16.77 -28.68
N ASN A 287 -16.49 16.29 -28.29
CA ASN A 287 -15.90 15.07 -28.80
C ASN A 287 -15.37 14.18 -27.68
N ARG A 288 -15.43 12.86 -27.90
CA ARG A 288 -14.62 11.91 -27.13
C ARG A 288 -13.15 12.09 -27.51
N LEU A 289 -12.29 12.12 -26.51
CA LEU A 289 -10.85 12.22 -26.67
C LEU A 289 -10.13 10.94 -26.29
N LYS A 290 -9.01 10.69 -26.96
CA LYS A 290 -8.04 9.65 -26.62
C LYS A 290 -6.65 10.19 -26.96
N ASP A 291 -6.03 10.83 -25.99
CA ASP A 291 -4.71 11.43 -26.13
C ASP A 291 -3.71 10.85 -25.12
N SER A 292 -2.44 11.24 -25.26
CA SER A 292 -1.35 10.80 -24.38
C SER A 292 -1.18 11.67 -23.14
N ILE A 293 -1.94 12.78 -23.01
CA ILE A 293 -1.79 13.72 -21.89
C ILE A 293 -2.57 13.27 -20.66
N ALA A 294 -3.55 12.38 -20.82
CA ALA A 294 -4.38 11.86 -19.74
C ALA A 294 -4.14 10.38 -19.49
N THR A 295 -4.23 9.96 -18.23
CA THR A 295 -4.09 8.56 -17.82
C THR A 295 -5.23 8.10 -16.93
N ASP A 296 -5.40 6.78 -16.84
CA ASP A 296 -6.31 6.09 -15.90
C ASP A 296 -7.82 6.29 -16.18
N PHE A 297 -8.19 6.79 -17.35
CA PHE A 297 -9.55 6.62 -17.89
C PHE A 297 -9.76 5.18 -18.37
N LEU A 298 -11.01 4.80 -18.55
CA LEU A 298 -11.43 3.46 -18.97
C LEU A 298 -12.03 3.51 -20.35
N GLY A 299 -11.90 2.42 -21.11
CA GLY A 299 -12.42 2.31 -22.45
C GLY A 299 -11.52 2.94 -23.51
N ASN A 300 -12.15 3.47 -24.54
CA ASN A 300 -11.49 4.02 -25.71
C ASN A 300 -11.34 5.53 -25.65
N GLY A 301 -11.89 6.20 -24.64
CA GLY A 301 -11.66 7.62 -24.45
C GLY A 301 -12.47 8.19 -23.30
N TYR A 302 -12.43 9.51 -23.18
CA TYR A 302 -13.13 10.28 -22.17
C TYR A 302 -13.73 11.54 -22.78
N VAL A 303 -14.51 12.30 -22.01
CA VAL A 303 -15.03 13.61 -22.45
C VAL A 303 -14.47 14.76 -21.62
N GLY A 304 -14.24 15.91 -22.25
CA GLY A 304 -13.64 17.09 -21.63
C GLY A 304 -12.20 17.32 -22.10
N LEU A 305 -11.76 18.58 -22.15
CA LEU A 305 -10.43 18.94 -22.64
C LEU A 305 -9.47 19.17 -21.48
N LEU A 306 -8.38 18.40 -21.43
CA LEU A 306 -7.29 18.61 -20.46
C LEU A 306 -6.09 19.35 -21.07
N SER A 307 -6.16 19.67 -22.37
CA SER A 307 -5.16 20.45 -23.10
C SER A 307 -5.38 21.95 -22.89
N ASN A 308 -4.38 22.75 -23.28
CA ASN A 308 -4.39 24.21 -23.11
C ASN A 308 -5.17 24.93 -24.21
N GLU A 309 -6.22 24.30 -24.72
CA GLU A 309 -7.08 24.91 -25.72
C GLU A 309 -8.06 25.86 -25.02
N ASN A 310 -8.26 27.06 -25.58
CA ASN A 310 -9.17 28.09 -25.03
C ASN A 310 -10.67 27.72 -25.17
N HIS A 311 -10.97 26.42 -25.19
CA HIS A 311 -12.29 25.87 -25.33
C HIS A 311 -12.97 25.78 -23.97
N ILE A 312 -14.12 26.42 -23.86
CA ILE A 312 -15.01 26.31 -22.71
C ILE A 312 -16.28 25.57 -23.12
N GLY A 313 -17.07 25.12 -22.16
CA GLY A 313 -18.35 24.49 -22.41
C GLY A 313 -19.09 24.09 -21.16
N VAL A 314 -20.34 23.71 -21.39
CA VAL A 314 -21.21 23.10 -20.37
C VAL A 314 -21.88 21.90 -21.01
N MET A 315 -21.91 20.79 -20.28
CA MET A 315 -22.62 19.59 -20.71
C MET A 315 -23.64 19.20 -19.63
N LYS A 316 -24.91 19.05 -20.00
CA LYS A 316 -26.04 18.74 -19.10
C LYS A 316 -26.75 17.46 -19.50
N SER A 317 -26.93 16.54 -18.57
CA SER A 317 -27.62 15.28 -18.84
C SER A 317 -29.14 15.50 -18.99
N LYS A 318 -29.82 14.54 -19.60
CA LYS A 318 -31.28 14.37 -19.39
C LYS A 318 -31.57 14.18 -17.89
N PRO A 319 -32.75 14.61 -17.43
CA PRO A 319 -33.20 14.30 -16.08
C PRO A 319 -33.26 12.80 -15.82
N PHE A 320 -32.95 12.40 -14.60
CA PHE A 320 -33.08 11.03 -14.11
C PHE A 320 -33.56 11.03 -12.65
N THR A 321 -34.12 9.91 -12.21
CA THR A 321 -34.50 9.71 -10.80
C THR A 321 -33.35 9.06 -10.05
N ILE A 322 -33.00 9.60 -8.88
CA ILE A 322 -32.00 8.99 -7.99
C ILE A 322 -32.61 7.76 -7.32
N ASN A 323 -32.13 6.56 -7.67
CA ASN A 323 -32.65 5.29 -7.13
C ASN A 323 -31.59 4.41 -6.46
N ARG A 324 -30.32 4.82 -6.51
CA ARG A 324 -29.17 4.16 -5.86
C ARG A 324 -28.60 5.04 -4.76
N ASN A 325 -27.80 4.45 -3.87
CA ASN A 325 -27.22 5.19 -2.74
C ASN A 325 -26.02 6.06 -3.14
N ALA A 326 -25.35 5.76 -4.24
CA ALA A 326 -24.18 6.50 -4.72
C ALA A 326 -24.22 6.80 -6.23
N ILE A 327 -23.60 7.92 -6.58
CA ILE A 327 -23.24 8.28 -7.95
C ILE A 327 -21.72 8.41 -8.00
N ASN A 328 -21.07 7.51 -8.73
CA ASN A 328 -19.61 7.44 -8.87
C ASN A 328 -19.20 7.90 -10.26
N PHE A 329 -18.01 8.49 -10.37
CA PHE A 329 -17.46 8.93 -11.64
C PHE A 329 -15.94 8.99 -11.59
N LEU A 330 -15.32 8.80 -12.75
CA LEU A 330 -13.91 9.13 -12.96
C LEU A 330 -13.80 10.60 -13.35
N ILE A 331 -12.89 11.32 -12.70
CA ILE A 331 -12.65 12.75 -12.93
C ILE A 331 -11.17 13.06 -12.93
N ALA A 332 -10.77 13.95 -13.84
CA ALA A 332 -9.43 14.53 -13.95
C ALA A 332 -9.51 16.03 -14.24
N GLY A 333 -8.39 16.73 -14.07
CA GLY A 333 -8.24 18.14 -14.46
C GLY A 333 -8.30 19.12 -13.29
N GLY A 334 -8.72 20.35 -13.59
CA GLY A 334 -8.60 21.49 -12.68
C GLY A 334 -9.46 21.41 -11.41
N GLN A 335 -9.07 22.22 -10.42
CA GLN A 335 -9.64 22.25 -9.07
C GLN A 335 -10.35 23.59 -8.78
N ASN A 336 -11.44 23.89 -9.51
CA ASN A 336 -12.25 25.08 -9.26
C ASN A 336 -13.74 24.75 -9.21
N LEU A 337 -14.37 24.89 -8.04
CA LEU A 337 -15.78 24.51 -7.83
C LEU A 337 -16.77 25.36 -8.61
N ASP A 338 -16.39 26.56 -9.06
CA ASP A 338 -17.29 27.48 -9.76
C ASP A 338 -17.18 27.36 -11.27
N SER A 339 -16.02 26.95 -11.79
CA SER A 339 -15.75 26.95 -13.23
C SER A 339 -15.25 25.63 -13.80
N LEU A 340 -14.71 24.70 -13.00
CA LEU A 340 -14.13 23.41 -13.43
C LEU A 340 -14.64 22.28 -12.53
N CYS A 341 -15.91 21.90 -12.70
CA CYS A 341 -16.56 20.93 -11.82
C CYS A 341 -17.64 20.10 -12.50
N ILE A 342 -17.92 18.94 -11.91
CA ILE A 342 -19.15 18.20 -12.11
C ILE A 342 -20.12 18.52 -10.97
N LYS A 343 -21.40 18.69 -11.28
CA LYS A 343 -22.47 19.02 -10.34
C LYS A 343 -23.62 18.04 -10.44
N LEU A 344 -24.22 17.76 -9.28
CA LEU A 344 -25.55 17.18 -9.20
C LEU A 344 -26.55 18.30 -8.95
N ILE A 345 -27.50 18.47 -9.88
CA ILE A 345 -28.62 19.39 -9.75
C ILE A 345 -29.83 18.57 -9.34
N VAL A 346 -30.50 18.93 -8.25
CA VAL A 346 -31.73 18.30 -7.76
C VAL A 346 -32.78 19.37 -7.57
N ASP A 347 -33.96 19.18 -8.15
CA ASP A 347 -35.07 20.14 -8.09
C ASP A 347 -34.64 21.58 -8.47
N GLY A 348 -33.77 21.69 -9.49
CA GLY A 348 -33.25 22.97 -9.99
C GLY A 348 -32.14 23.62 -9.16
N LYS A 349 -31.69 23.00 -8.06
CA LYS A 349 -30.62 23.52 -7.17
C LYS A 349 -29.40 22.62 -7.18
N VAL A 350 -28.21 23.22 -7.01
CA VAL A 350 -26.96 22.46 -6.86
C VAL A 350 -26.97 21.70 -5.53
N ALA A 351 -26.99 20.37 -5.57
CA ALA A 351 -26.98 19.51 -4.39
C ALA A 351 -25.58 18.99 -4.04
N ARG A 352 -24.72 18.76 -5.05
CA ARG A 352 -23.34 18.29 -4.91
C ARG A 352 -22.45 18.92 -5.98
N ARG A 353 -21.15 19.08 -5.67
CA ARG A 353 -20.10 19.53 -6.61
C ARG A 353 -18.80 18.78 -6.32
N THR A 354 -18.07 18.41 -7.36
CA THR A 354 -16.72 17.84 -7.26
C THR A 354 -15.85 18.39 -8.38
N THR A 355 -14.57 18.56 -8.11
CA THR A 355 -13.56 19.00 -9.08
C THR A 355 -12.53 17.90 -9.30
N GLY A 356 -11.63 18.12 -10.28
CA GLY A 356 -10.36 17.42 -10.31
C GLY A 356 -9.42 17.88 -9.19
N ASN A 357 -8.14 17.59 -9.35
CA ASN A 357 -7.07 17.85 -8.38
C ASN A 357 -5.83 18.48 -9.03
N ASN A 358 -6.03 19.20 -10.14
CA ASN A 358 -4.99 19.76 -10.99
C ASN A 358 -4.02 18.71 -11.57
N LYS A 359 -4.51 17.47 -11.78
CA LYS A 359 -3.78 16.39 -12.46
C LYS A 359 -4.61 15.86 -13.62
N LYS A 360 -3.94 15.49 -14.71
CA LYS A 360 -4.56 14.88 -15.90
C LYS A 360 -4.77 13.37 -15.72
N VAL A 361 -5.15 12.97 -14.52
CA VAL A 361 -5.13 11.57 -14.07
C VAL A 361 -6.48 11.29 -13.46
N PHE A 362 -7.21 10.35 -14.08
CA PHE A 362 -8.54 10.02 -13.66
C PHE A 362 -8.52 9.26 -12.34
N ARG A 363 -9.37 9.70 -11.42
CA ARG A 363 -9.53 9.09 -10.10
C ARG A 363 -11.00 8.92 -9.79
N TRP A 364 -11.30 7.85 -9.08
CA TRP A 364 -12.66 7.61 -8.58
C TRP A 364 -13.01 8.66 -7.54
N ARG A 365 -14.11 9.37 -7.81
CA ARG A 365 -14.84 10.21 -6.87
C ARG A 365 -16.30 9.75 -6.87
N GLY A 366 -17.03 10.12 -5.82
CA GLY A 366 -18.46 9.83 -5.78
C GLY A 366 -19.22 10.70 -4.81
N TRP A 367 -20.54 10.66 -4.94
CA TRP A 367 -21.47 11.29 -4.01
C TRP A 367 -22.34 10.25 -3.34
N ASP A 368 -22.41 10.33 -2.01
CA ASP A 368 -23.53 9.76 -1.27
C ASP A 368 -24.77 10.62 -1.52
N VAL A 369 -25.79 9.98 -2.08
CA VAL A 369 -27.06 10.59 -2.50
C VAL A 369 -28.27 9.93 -1.85
N ARG A 370 -28.07 9.20 -0.74
CA ARG A 370 -29.17 8.56 0.01
C ARG A 370 -30.24 9.56 0.45
N ASP A 371 -29.82 10.75 0.88
CA ASP A 371 -30.68 11.88 1.26
C ASP A 371 -31.50 12.46 0.08
N LEU A 372 -31.17 12.09 -1.15
CA LEU A 372 -31.79 12.58 -2.39
C LEU A 372 -32.57 11.49 -3.13
N LYS A 373 -32.72 10.30 -2.56
CA LYS A 373 -33.40 9.15 -3.18
C LYS A 373 -34.86 9.49 -3.52
N GLY A 374 -35.28 9.10 -4.72
CA GLY A 374 -36.60 9.39 -5.29
C GLY A 374 -36.73 10.77 -5.96
N LYS A 375 -35.78 11.69 -5.74
CA LYS A 375 -35.82 13.01 -6.38
C LYS A 375 -35.37 12.96 -7.83
N THR A 376 -35.82 13.95 -8.61
CA THR A 376 -35.38 14.14 -9.99
C THR A 376 -34.11 14.98 -10.00
N ALA A 377 -33.10 14.51 -10.74
CA ALA A 377 -31.79 15.11 -10.80
C ALA A 377 -31.29 15.24 -12.24
N GLN A 378 -30.28 16.10 -12.43
CA GLN A 378 -29.47 16.22 -13.64
C GLN A 378 -28.00 16.34 -13.25
N ILE A 379 -27.11 15.86 -14.12
CA ILE A 379 -25.67 16.10 -14.00
C ILE A 379 -25.32 17.27 -14.92
N GLU A 380 -24.56 18.23 -14.41
CA GLU A 380 -23.99 19.35 -15.16
C GLU A 380 -22.47 19.32 -15.01
N ILE A 381 -21.73 19.33 -16.11
CA ILE A 381 -20.26 19.42 -16.13
C ILE A 381 -19.87 20.78 -16.70
N LEU A 382 -19.01 21.50 -16.00
CA LEU A 382 -18.55 22.84 -16.35
C LEU A 382 -17.07 22.85 -16.69
N ASP A 383 -16.75 23.38 -17.86
CA ASP A 383 -15.42 23.87 -18.18
C ASP A 383 -15.52 25.34 -18.62
N LEU A 384 -15.26 26.28 -17.71
CA LEU A 384 -15.45 27.72 -17.97
C LEU A 384 -14.14 28.51 -17.92
N VAL A 385 -13.00 27.84 -17.85
CA VAL A 385 -11.69 28.49 -17.70
C VAL A 385 -10.95 28.47 -19.03
N LYS A 386 -10.51 29.64 -19.48
CA LYS A 386 -9.69 29.79 -20.71
C LYS A 386 -8.18 29.78 -20.43
N ASP A 387 -7.77 29.43 -19.23
CA ASP A 387 -6.38 29.53 -18.79
C ASP A 387 -5.62 28.21 -19.01
N THR A 388 -4.49 28.34 -19.70
CA THR A 388 -3.52 27.28 -20.02
C THR A 388 -2.77 26.70 -18.81
N ILE A 389 -2.82 27.34 -17.64
CA ILE A 389 -2.03 26.93 -16.46
C ILE A 389 -2.78 25.88 -15.61
N ASN A 390 -4.10 26.01 -15.48
CA ASN A 390 -4.91 25.16 -14.60
C ASN A 390 -5.48 23.91 -15.29
N GLY A 391 -5.50 23.90 -16.64
CA GLY A 391 -6.13 22.86 -17.46
C GLY A 391 -7.65 22.86 -17.33
N GLY A 392 -8.34 22.20 -18.25
CA GLY A 392 -9.79 21.99 -18.17
C GLY A 392 -10.19 20.84 -17.25
N ILE A 393 -11.43 20.37 -17.36
CA ILE A 393 -11.96 19.22 -16.63
C ILE A 393 -12.31 18.08 -17.59
N ALA A 394 -12.10 16.84 -17.15
CA ALA A 394 -12.54 15.68 -17.90
C ALA A 394 -13.22 14.64 -17.02
N ILE A 395 -14.21 13.96 -17.61
CA ILE A 395 -15.08 12.98 -16.95
C ILE A 395 -15.11 11.70 -17.78
N ASP A 396 -15.16 10.59 -17.06
CA ASP A 396 -15.38 9.27 -17.61
C ASP A 396 -16.23 8.41 -16.64
N HIS A 397 -16.86 7.35 -17.15
CA HIS A 397 -17.56 6.31 -16.39
C HIS A 397 -18.41 6.83 -15.20
N ILE A 398 -19.55 7.44 -15.50
CA ILE A 398 -20.58 7.78 -14.52
C ILE A 398 -21.42 6.52 -14.23
N ILE A 399 -21.41 6.07 -12.97
CA ILE A 399 -22.03 4.83 -12.54
C ILE A 399 -22.96 5.10 -11.36
N PHE A 400 -24.19 4.59 -11.43
CA PHE A 400 -25.14 4.59 -10.33
C PHE A 400 -25.11 3.23 -9.63
N GLU A 401 -24.70 3.23 -8.36
CA GLU A 401 -24.43 2.01 -7.58
C GLU A 401 -24.82 2.24 -6.11
N ASP A 402 -25.01 1.19 -5.33
CA ASP A 402 -25.21 1.34 -3.89
C ASP A 402 -23.87 1.48 -3.12
N LYS A 403 -22.73 1.13 -3.75
CA LYS A 403 -21.38 1.29 -3.18
C LYS A 403 -20.78 2.64 -3.59
N LEU A 404 -20.23 3.37 -2.63
CA LEU A 404 -19.57 4.65 -2.86
C LEU A 404 -18.09 4.42 -3.22
N LYS A 405 -17.61 5.06 -4.29
CA LYS A 405 -16.21 5.02 -4.75
C LYS A 405 -15.55 6.40 -4.61
N ASP A 406 -15.58 6.98 -3.41
CA ASP A 406 -14.92 8.26 -3.11
C ASP A 406 -13.54 8.08 -2.46
N PHE A 407 -12.72 7.21 -3.06
CA PHE A 407 -11.42 6.83 -2.49
C PHE A 407 -10.28 7.76 -2.94
N GLY A 408 -10.49 8.56 -3.99
CA GLY A 408 -9.46 9.44 -4.53
C GLY A 408 -8.27 8.70 -5.14
N LEU A 409 -8.45 7.44 -5.51
CA LEU A 409 -7.43 6.57 -6.11
C LEU A 409 -7.69 6.38 -7.62
N GLU A 410 -6.60 6.09 -8.34
CA GLU A 410 -6.65 5.59 -9.73
C GLU A 410 -7.39 4.24 -9.77
N HIS A 411 -7.91 3.87 -10.94
CA HIS A 411 -8.52 2.57 -11.15
C HIS A 411 -7.44 1.48 -11.27
N ALA A 412 -7.20 0.76 -10.17
CA ALA A 412 -6.23 -0.33 -10.10
C ALA A 412 -6.67 -1.43 -9.14
N LEU A 413 -5.93 -2.54 -9.13
CA LEU A 413 -5.99 -3.56 -8.09
C LEU A 413 -4.98 -3.19 -7.00
N TRP A 414 -5.46 -2.54 -5.94
CA TRP A 414 -4.64 -2.11 -4.81
C TRP A 414 -4.43 -3.24 -3.82
N LEU A 415 -3.18 -3.43 -3.38
CA LEU A 415 -2.82 -4.43 -2.38
C LEU A 415 -3.19 -3.97 -0.95
N ASP A 416 -3.09 -2.68 -0.67
CA ASP A 416 -3.44 -2.07 0.61
C ASP A 416 -4.05 -0.68 0.36
N TYR A 417 -5.12 -0.35 1.08
CA TYR A 417 -5.81 0.93 0.94
C TYR A 417 -5.30 2.00 1.91
N GLY A 418 -4.53 1.62 2.92
CA GLY A 418 -3.86 2.52 3.86
C GLY A 418 -2.65 3.22 3.24
N ASP A 419 -2.24 4.35 3.83
CA ASP A 419 -1.23 5.24 3.26
C ASP A 419 0.22 4.86 3.60
N ASP A 420 0.46 3.86 4.45
CA ASP A 420 1.79 3.42 4.89
C ASP A 420 2.03 1.93 4.57
N PHE A 421 2.02 1.59 3.29
CA PHE A 421 2.33 0.23 2.81
C PHE A 421 2.98 0.30 1.43
N TYR A 422 4.30 0.10 1.37
CA TYR A 422 5.08 0.28 0.14
C TYR A 422 6.22 -0.72 -0.01
N ALA A 423 6.77 -0.79 -1.24
CA ALA A 423 7.93 -1.61 -1.57
C ALA A 423 7.79 -3.10 -1.19
N THR A 424 6.59 -3.66 -1.37
CA THR A 424 6.29 -5.04 -1.00
C THR A 424 7.21 -6.04 -1.69
N LYS A 425 7.73 -7.00 -0.91
CA LYS A 425 8.52 -8.13 -1.40
C LYS A 425 8.05 -9.43 -0.75
N THR A 426 8.33 -10.55 -1.40
CA THR A 426 8.03 -11.91 -0.91
C THR A 426 9.29 -12.71 -0.60
N TRP A 427 9.24 -13.56 0.43
CA TRP A 427 10.35 -14.48 0.70
C TRP A 427 10.44 -15.58 -0.35
N ARG A 428 11.65 -15.82 -0.86
CA ARG A 428 11.97 -16.99 -1.70
C ARG A 428 12.50 -18.12 -0.83
N ASN A 429 11.87 -19.29 -0.91
CA ASN A 429 12.28 -20.43 -0.13
C ASN A 429 13.34 -21.27 -0.85
N TYR A 430 14.58 -21.21 -0.38
CA TYR A 430 15.67 -22.07 -0.85
C TYR A 430 16.04 -23.16 0.16
N ASP A 431 15.36 -23.20 1.32
CA ASP A 431 15.54 -24.23 2.32
C ASP A 431 14.69 -25.47 1.98
N GLU A 432 15.34 -26.60 1.77
CA GLU A 432 14.66 -27.86 1.44
C GLU A 432 14.00 -28.50 2.66
N ASN A 433 14.50 -28.19 3.86
CA ASN A 433 14.02 -28.71 5.13
C ASN A 433 12.81 -27.94 5.64
N LEU A 434 12.69 -26.65 5.29
CA LEU A 434 11.52 -25.84 5.61
C LEU A 434 10.46 -25.93 4.50
N LYS A 435 9.49 -26.85 4.66
CA LYS A 435 8.36 -26.96 3.74
C LYS A 435 7.27 -25.94 4.09
N LEU A 436 7.08 -24.93 3.24
CA LEU A 436 5.99 -23.94 3.36
C LEU A 436 4.72 -24.33 2.60
N GLY A 437 4.75 -25.45 1.87
CA GLY A 437 3.70 -25.81 0.91
C GLY A 437 3.56 -24.72 -0.15
N ASP A 438 2.33 -24.34 -0.46
CA ASP A 438 2.01 -23.25 -1.39
C ASP A 438 1.97 -21.87 -0.72
N SER A 439 2.39 -21.76 0.55
CA SER A 439 2.35 -20.49 1.27
C SER A 439 3.38 -19.52 0.70
N VAL A 440 2.91 -18.37 0.23
CA VAL A 440 3.77 -17.21 -0.05
C VAL A 440 3.59 -16.20 1.06
N ILE A 441 4.70 -15.70 1.60
CA ILE A 441 4.73 -14.72 2.67
C ILE A 441 5.34 -13.43 2.12
N MET A 442 4.71 -12.30 2.40
CA MET A 442 5.17 -10.98 2.02
C MET A 442 5.37 -10.08 3.25
N ILE A 443 6.15 -9.02 3.05
CA ILE A 443 6.30 -7.90 3.97
C ILE A 443 6.50 -6.61 3.17
N SER A 444 6.20 -5.48 3.78
CA SER A 444 6.30 -4.16 3.16
C SER A 444 6.84 -3.12 4.11
N TRP A 445 7.41 -2.07 3.57
CA TRP A 445 7.78 -0.90 4.35
C TRP A 445 6.52 -0.17 4.85
N MET A 446 6.41 -0.04 6.18
CA MET A 446 5.47 0.86 6.84
C MET A 446 6.12 2.23 7.03
N GLY A 447 6.12 2.98 5.94
CA GLY A 447 6.46 4.39 5.93
C GLY A 447 5.87 5.06 4.70
N ASN A 448 6.14 6.36 4.57
CA ASN A 448 5.56 7.13 3.48
C ASN A 448 6.50 8.29 3.11
N TRP A 449 6.99 8.31 1.87
CA TRP A 449 7.96 9.29 1.39
C TRP A 449 7.49 10.75 1.49
N LYS A 450 6.18 11.03 1.66
CA LYS A 450 5.70 12.40 1.87
C LYS A 450 6.14 12.96 3.22
N TYR A 451 6.37 12.11 4.22
CA TYR A 451 6.75 12.52 5.58
C TYR A 451 7.82 11.63 6.24
N ALA A 452 8.43 10.70 5.50
CA ALA A 452 9.38 9.73 6.05
C ALA A 452 10.55 10.40 6.79
N ARG A 453 11.00 11.58 6.34
CA ARG A 453 12.11 12.33 6.96
C ARG A 453 11.68 13.21 8.14
N GLN A 454 10.39 13.26 8.44
CA GLN A 454 9.80 14.08 9.49
C GLN A 454 9.03 13.23 10.51
N GLN A 455 9.12 11.89 10.42
CA GLN A 455 8.49 11.02 11.40
C GLN A 455 9.08 11.30 12.80
N PRO A 456 8.25 11.39 13.85
CA PRO A 456 8.68 11.84 15.17
C PRO A 456 9.37 10.75 15.98
N SER A 457 10.45 10.18 15.45
CA SER A 457 11.20 9.11 16.10
C SER A 457 12.60 9.56 16.48
N SER A 458 13.09 9.08 17.62
CA SER A 458 14.46 9.35 18.10
C SER A 458 15.46 8.26 17.69
N TRP A 459 15.01 7.30 16.89
CA TRP A 459 15.67 6.01 16.70
C TRP A 459 15.80 5.58 15.23
N GLY A 460 15.55 6.51 14.32
CA GLY A 460 15.42 6.23 12.88
C GLY A 460 13.96 6.23 12.43
N HIS A 461 13.76 6.32 11.12
CA HIS A 461 12.45 6.45 10.49
C HIS A 461 12.03 5.16 9.78
N GLY A 462 10.74 4.86 9.77
CA GLY A 462 10.15 3.68 9.14
C GLY A 462 10.38 2.38 9.92
N PHE A 463 9.55 1.39 9.61
CA PHE A 463 9.63 0.01 10.10
C PHE A 463 8.93 -0.91 9.09
N GLN A 464 8.97 -2.21 9.29
CA GLN A 464 8.31 -3.17 8.40
C GLN A 464 6.89 -3.50 8.87
N SER A 465 5.98 -3.79 7.96
CA SER A 465 4.64 -4.28 8.27
C SER A 465 4.67 -5.63 8.98
N LEU A 466 3.53 -6.08 9.49
CA LEU A 466 3.36 -7.48 9.81
C LEU A 466 3.65 -8.35 8.57
N PRO A 467 4.35 -9.48 8.73
CA PRO A 467 4.43 -10.48 7.67
C PRO A 467 3.05 -11.07 7.40
N ARG A 468 2.70 -11.20 6.11
CA ARG A 468 1.38 -11.66 5.67
C ARG A 468 1.52 -12.85 4.74
N LYS A 469 0.77 -13.92 5.01
CA LYS A 469 0.50 -14.96 4.00
C LYS A 469 -0.48 -14.42 2.98
N ILE A 470 -0.28 -14.79 1.72
CA ILE A 470 -1.13 -14.35 0.61
C ILE A 470 -1.60 -15.51 -0.26
N ALA A 471 -2.82 -15.37 -0.77
CA ALA A 471 -3.44 -16.30 -1.70
C ALA A 471 -4.40 -15.54 -2.64
N LEU A 472 -4.98 -16.22 -3.62
CA LEU A 472 -5.95 -15.64 -4.55
C LEU A 472 -7.37 -16.11 -4.25
N LYS A 473 -8.31 -15.16 -4.30
CA LYS A 473 -9.76 -15.43 -4.31
C LYS A 473 -10.32 -15.05 -5.68
N ASN A 474 -11.13 -15.93 -6.27
CA ASN A 474 -11.84 -15.65 -7.52
C ASN A 474 -13.04 -14.73 -7.25
N THR A 475 -13.23 -13.71 -8.09
CA THR A 475 -14.31 -12.72 -7.98
C THR A 475 -14.86 -12.34 -9.37
N GLU A 476 -15.91 -11.52 -9.40
CA GLU A 476 -16.49 -11.02 -10.66
C GLU A 476 -15.51 -10.23 -11.52
N ILE A 477 -14.58 -9.48 -10.89
CA ILE A 477 -13.56 -8.68 -11.59
C ILE A 477 -12.29 -9.46 -11.92
N GLY A 478 -12.24 -10.76 -11.64
CA GLY A 478 -11.05 -11.60 -11.73
C GLY A 478 -10.53 -12.01 -10.36
N TYR A 479 -9.25 -12.33 -10.25
CA TYR A 479 -8.65 -12.73 -8.97
C TYR A 479 -8.26 -11.52 -8.13
N LYS A 480 -8.51 -11.61 -6.83
CA LYS A 480 -7.98 -10.68 -5.82
C LYS A 480 -7.01 -11.39 -4.89
N ILE A 481 -6.00 -10.67 -4.44
CA ILE A 481 -5.15 -11.14 -3.34
C ILE A 481 -5.91 -10.99 -2.03
N ILE A 482 -5.90 -12.06 -1.21
CA ILE A 482 -6.29 -12.03 0.19
C ILE A 482 -5.06 -12.15 1.08
N GLN A 483 -5.11 -11.54 2.26
CA GLN A 483 -3.95 -11.37 3.15
C GLN A 483 -4.26 -11.82 4.58
N GLU A 484 -3.49 -12.78 5.08
CA GLU A 484 -3.60 -13.27 6.46
C GLU A 484 -2.32 -12.93 7.23
N PRO A 485 -2.38 -12.21 8.37
CA PRO A 485 -1.26 -12.08 9.28
C PRO A 485 -0.70 -13.45 9.66
N ILE A 486 0.62 -13.61 9.73
CA ILE A 486 1.22 -14.90 10.05
C ILE A 486 0.72 -15.44 11.41
N ASN A 487 0.40 -16.74 11.46
CA ASN A 487 -0.12 -17.38 12.67
C ASN A 487 0.87 -17.35 13.85
N GLN A 488 2.17 -17.17 13.59
CA GLN A 488 3.22 -17.07 14.61
C GLN A 488 3.01 -15.87 15.55
N LEU A 489 2.35 -14.79 15.10
CA LEU A 489 2.02 -13.63 15.94
C LEU A 489 1.14 -14.00 17.14
N LYS A 490 0.34 -15.08 17.04
CA LYS A 490 -0.50 -15.58 18.14
C LYS A 490 0.32 -15.97 19.37
N LYS A 491 1.62 -16.27 19.22
CA LYS A 491 2.52 -16.55 20.34
C LYS A 491 2.75 -15.33 21.24
N LEU A 492 2.49 -14.11 20.74
CA LEU A 492 2.62 -12.87 21.50
C LEU A 492 1.39 -12.58 22.36
N ARG A 493 0.24 -13.19 22.05
CA ARG A 493 -1.01 -12.98 22.78
C ARG A 493 -0.83 -13.31 24.26
N LYS A 494 -1.22 -12.37 25.12
CA LYS A 494 -1.42 -12.61 26.55
C LYS A 494 -2.80 -13.23 26.78
N GLU A 495 -3.33 -13.12 28.00
CA GLU A 495 -4.67 -13.59 28.34
C GLU A 495 -5.74 -12.94 27.45
N GLN A 496 -6.62 -13.78 26.90
CA GLN A 496 -7.75 -13.33 26.10
C GLN A 496 -8.78 -12.64 27.00
N GLN A 497 -9.20 -11.45 26.60
CA GLN A 497 -10.35 -10.77 27.17
C GLN A 497 -11.41 -10.66 26.08
N SER A 498 -12.66 -10.94 26.40
CA SER A 498 -13.71 -10.94 25.39
C SER A 498 -15.04 -10.45 25.93
N ILE A 499 -15.88 -10.01 24.99
CA ILE A 499 -17.30 -9.75 25.21
C ILE A 499 -18.08 -10.28 24.01
N SER A 500 -19.30 -10.75 24.26
CA SER A 500 -20.19 -11.24 23.21
C SER A 500 -21.56 -10.56 23.28
N ASN A 501 -22.24 -10.51 22.14
CA ASN A 501 -23.59 -9.96 21.99
C ASN A 501 -23.72 -8.53 22.56
N LEU A 502 -22.71 -7.71 22.32
CA LEU A 502 -22.67 -6.32 22.77
C LEU A 502 -23.48 -5.44 21.81
N THR A 503 -24.59 -4.91 22.30
CA THR A 503 -25.42 -3.96 21.54
C THR A 503 -25.04 -2.51 21.89
N VAL A 504 -24.71 -1.71 20.89
CA VAL A 504 -24.22 -0.33 21.07
C VAL A 504 -25.16 0.66 20.38
N ASN A 505 -25.43 1.78 21.05
CA ASN A 505 -26.10 2.96 20.49
C ASN A 505 -25.46 4.20 21.11
N GLY A 506 -24.77 5.01 20.31
CA GLY A 506 -23.82 6.02 20.77
C GLY A 506 -22.41 5.45 20.95
N ASN A 507 -21.61 6.04 21.84
CA ASN A 507 -20.26 5.56 22.16
C ASN A 507 -20.28 4.69 23.42
N LEU A 508 -19.50 3.61 23.42
CA LEU A 508 -19.32 2.73 24.57
C LEU A 508 -17.83 2.37 24.74
N LYS A 509 -17.26 2.73 25.89
CA LYS A 509 -15.91 2.33 26.29
C LYS A 509 -15.85 0.81 26.48
N LEU A 510 -14.80 0.18 25.96
CA LEU A 510 -14.54 -1.25 26.18
C LEU A 510 -14.00 -1.47 27.59
N GLY A 511 -14.86 -1.44 28.61
CA GLY A 511 -14.47 -1.58 30.01
C GLY A 511 -13.78 -2.91 30.34
N PHE A 512 -14.09 -3.97 29.57
CA PHE A 512 -13.52 -5.31 29.75
C PHE A 512 -12.07 -5.42 29.24
N PHE A 513 -11.56 -4.45 28.48
CA PHE A 513 -10.20 -4.47 27.92
C PHE A 513 -9.58 -3.07 27.99
N GLN A 514 -8.60 -2.89 28.88
CA GLN A 514 -7.94 -1.61 29.12
C GLN A 514 -6.42 -1.80 29.05
N PRO A 515 -5.84 -1.82 27.83
CA PRO A 515 -4.43 -2.12 27.67
C PRO A 515 -3.57 -1.01 28.27
N LYS A 516 -2.47 -1.38 28.92
CA LYS A 516 -1.56 -0.39 29.55
C LYS A 516 -0.78 0.44 28.54
N LYS A 517 -0.65 -0.06 27.31
CA LYS A 517 0.09 0.54 26.18
C LYS A 517 -0.60 0.13 24.89
N ASN A 518 -0.34 0.86 23.80
CA ASN A 518 -0.82 0.52 22.46
C ASN A 518 -0.02 -0.64 21.87
N ASN A 519 -0.20 -1.85 22.43
CA ASN A 519 0.35 -3.10 21.93
C ASN A 519 -0.72 -4.19 22.04
N TYR A 520 -1.65 -4.26 21.10
CA TYR A 520 -2.77 -5.18 21.21
C TYR A 520 -3.32 -5.61 19.87
N GLU A 521 -4.08 -6.70 19.94
CA GLU A 521 -4.79 -7.32 18.85
C GLU A 521 -6.27 -7.39 19.21
N LEU A 522 -7.14 -7.07 18.25
CA LEU A 522 -8.59 -7.20 18.35
C LEU A 522 -9.10 -8.06 17.20
N GLU A 523 -9.98 -9.01 17.51
CA GLU A 523 -10.81 -9.70 16.51
C GLU A 523 -12.27 -9.40 16.83
N ALA A 524 -13.03 -8.94 15.84
CA ALA A 524 -14.44 -8.62 16.02
C ALA A 524 -15.31 -9.20 14.91
N GLU A 525 -16.46 -9.74 15.31
CA GLU A 525 -17.54 -10.10 14.40
C GLU A 525 -18.71 -9.15 14.67
N ILE A 526 -19.16 -8.47 13.63
CA ILE A 526 -20.15 -7.40 13.75
C ILE A 526 -21.29 -7.66 12.80
N LYS A 527 -22.51 -7.59 13.32
CA LYS A 527 -23.71 -7.69 12.50
C LYS A 527 -23.97 -6.35 11.83
N CYS A 528 -23.82 -6.33 10.51
CA CYS A 528 -24.09 -5.17 9.68
C CYS A 528 -25.60 -5.00 9.50
N ILE A 529 -26.13 -3.90 10.03
CA ILE A 529 -27.52 -3.49 9.80
C ILE A 529 -27.49 -2.25 8.92
N SER A 530 -28.29 -2.27 7.84
CA SER A 530 -28.47 -1.11 6.97
C SER A 530 -28.93 0.12 7.76
N ASN A 531 -28.44 1.30 7.39
CA ASN A 531 -28.72 2.60 8.04
C ASN A 531 -28.01 2.89 9.38
N THR A 532 -27.05 2.06 9.81
CA THR A 532 -26.14 2.42 10.92
C THR A 532 -24.74 2.75 10.39
N THR A 533 -24.02 3.59 11.12
CA THR A 533 -22.55 3.72 10.97
C THR A 533 -21.90 3.40 12.29
N PHE A 534 -20.92 2.52 12.28
CA PHE A 534 -20.35 1.97 13.52
C PHE A 534 -18.85 1.75 13.36
N GLY A 535 -18.19 1.37 14.43
CA GLY A 535 -16.79 0.97 14.40
C GLY A 535 -16.08 1.23 15.71
N PHE A 536 -14.81 1.60 15.62
CA PHE A 536 -13.91 1.74 16.76
C PHE A 536 -13.33 3.16 16.81
N ASN A 537 -13.31 3.74 18.00
CA ASN A 537 -12.37 4.81 18.33
C ASN A 537 -11.23 4.15 19.11
N LEU A 538 -10.01 4.26 18.59
CA LEU A 538 -8.78 3.70 19.13
C LEU A 538 -7.86 4.85 19.53
N LEU A 539 -6.81 4.55 20.32
CA LEU A 539 -5.80 5.53 20.71
C LEU A 539 -6.42 6.77 21.39
N ILE A 540 -7.45 6.56 22.21
CA ILE A 540 -8.21 7.64 22.84
C ILE A 540 -7.43 8.17 24.04
N GLY A 541 -7.24 9.48 24.08
CA GLY A 541 -6.66 10.20 25.20
C GLY A 541 -6.38 11.65 24.82
N GLU A 542 -6.35 12.55 25.81
CA GLU A 542 -5.97 13.95 25.58
C GLU A 542 -6.78 14.66 24.46
N GLY A 543 -8.06 14.31 24.29
CA GLY A 543 -8.93 14.86 23.24
C GLY A 543 -8.65 14.36 21.81
N ARG A 544 -7.83 13.33 21.66
CA ARG A 544 -7.34 12.77 20.39
C ARG A 544 -7.73 11.31 20.26
N SER A 545 -7.90 10.83 19.03
CA SER A 545 -8.27 9.44 18.71
C SER A 545 -8.00 9.11 17.24
N LEU A 546 -7.82 7.82 16.97
CA LEU A 546 -7.87 7.23 15.64
C LEU A 546 -9.25 6.61 15.45
N LYS A 547 -9.95 6.94 14.37
CA LYS A 547 -11.33 6.47 14.17
C LYS A 547 -11.46 5.54 12.97
N LEU A 548 -11.90 4.31 13.22
CA LEU A 548 -12.28 3.33 12.21
C LEU A 548 -13.81 3.35 12.07
N THR A 549 -14.32 3.79 10.92
CA THR A 549 -15.76 3.91 10.65
C THR A 549 -16.17 2.98 9.52
N ILE A 550 -17.22 2.21 9.73
CA ILE A 550 -17.86 1.33 8.76
C ILE A 550 -19.26 1.88 8.46
N ASP A 551 -19.56 2.05 7.17
CA ASP A 551 -20.89 2.39 6.68
C ASP A 551 -21.36 1.30 5.69
N PRO A 552 -22.18 0.34 6.14
CA PRO A 552 -22.73 -0.70 5.27
C PRO A 552 -23.61 -0.15 4.14
N SER A 553 -24.23 1.01 4.34
CA SER A 553 -25.20 1.56 3.37
C SER A 553 -24.54 2.10 2.12
N THR A 554 -23.30 2.59 2.26
CA THR A 554 -22.44 3.00 1.14
C THR A 554 -21.34 1.97 0.85
N SER A 555 -21.30 0.87 1.61
CA SER A 555 -20.25 -0.15 1.53
C SER A 555 -18.85 0.46 1.58
N THR A 556 -18.60 1.29 2.60
CA THR A 556 -17.30 1.94 2.80
C THR A 556 -16.75 1.68 4.19
N ILE A 557 -15.43 1.63 4.27
CA ILE A 557 -14.67 1.79 5.50
C ILE A 557 -13.78 3.03 5.41
N CYS A 558 -13.64 3.74 6.52
CA CYS A 558 -12.81 4.92 6.67
C CYS A 558 -11.91 4.74 7.90
N LEU A 559 -10.60 4.83 7.70
CA LEU A 559 -9.61 5.00 8.77
C LEU A 559 -9.21 6.47 8.82
N ASP A 560 -9.69 7.18 9.85
CA ASP A 560 -9.47 8.60 10.06
C ASP A 560 -8.33 8.82 11.06
N ARG A 561 -7.21 9.28 10.52
CA ARG A 561 -5.97 9.58 11.26
C ARG A 561 -5.76 11.08 11.47
N THR A 562 -6.75 11.90 11.18
CA THR A 562 -6.58 13.36 11.20
C THR A 562 -6.30 13.94 12.58
N ASN A 563 -6.63 13.20 13.65
CA ASN A 563 -6.49 13.66 15.04
C ASN A 563 -5.99 12.58 16.01
N CYS A 564 -5.04 11.72 15.59
CA CYS A 564 -4.53 10.65 16.46
C CYS A 564 -3.11 10.89 17.03
N THR A 565 -2.31 11.78 16.42
CA THR A 565 -0.91 12.01 16.79
C THR A 565 -0.74 13.09 17.87
N ASP A 566 0.24 12.96 18.76
CA ASP A 566 0.64 14.02 19.72
C ASP A 566 1.82 14.85 19.20
N PHE A 567 2.42 14.46 18.07
CA PHE A 567 3.46 15.23 17.41
C PHE A 567 2.85 16.31 16.50
N VAL A 568 2.40 17.40 17.12
CA VAL A 568 1.74 18.52 16.44
C VAL A 568 2.65 19.74 16.21
N SER A 569 3.88 19.69 16.73
CA SER A 569 4.84 20.79 16.63
C SER A 569 5.38 21.01 15.21
N ASP A 570 5.43 19.97 14.38
CA ASP A 570 5.83 20.06 12.98
C ASP A 570 4.61 20.16 12.05
N LYS A 571 4.40 21.36 11.48
CA LYS A 571 3.30 21.63 10.54
C LYS A 571 3.43 20.88 9.22
N SER A 572 4.66 20.67 8.73
CA SER A 572 4.89 19.98 7.46
C SER A 572 4.58 18.49 7.58
N PHE A 573 4.99 17.88 8.71
CA PHE A 573 4.59 16.52 9.04
C PHE A 573 3.07 16.39 9.13
N THR A 574 2.43 17.18 10.00
CA THR A 574 0.99 17.07 10.27
C THR A 574 0.13 17.28 9.03
N GLN A 575 0.48 18.22 8.14
CA GLN A 575 -0.24 18.45 6.88
C GLN A 575 -0.20 17.22 5.94
N ASN A 576 0.91 16.48 5.91
CA ASN A 576 1.05 15.30 5.07
C ASN A 576 0.55 14.01 5.75
N PHE A 577 0.56 13.97 7.09
CA PHE A 577 0.18 12.82 7.90
C PHE A 577 -1.33 12.72 8.17
N ALA A 578 -1.98 13.87 8.42
CA ALA A 578 -3.40 13.95 8.78
C ALA A 578 -4.28 13.66 7.56
N THR A 579 -4.78 12.43 7.48
CA THR A 579 -5.49 11.91 6.30
C THR A 579 -6.64 11.01 6.72
N LYS A 580 -7.62 10.86 5.81
CA LYS A 580 -8.68 9.85 5.89
C LYS A 580 -8.46 8.87 4.75
N MET A 581 -8.29 7.60 5.10
CA MET A 581 -8.09 6.52 4.13
C MET A 581 -9.41 5.78 3.97
N TYR A 582 -9.84 5.58 2.74
CA TYR A 582 -11.10 4.92 2.44
C TYR A 582 -10.86 3.66 1.61
N ALA A 583 -11.64 2.62 1.88
CA ALA A 583 -11.63 1.38 1.10
C ALA A 583 -13.07 0.90 0.85
N PRO A 584 -13.30 0.13 -0.23
CA PRO A 584 -14.58 -0.52 -0.45
C PRO A 584 -14.79 -1.62 0.60
N LEU A 585 -16.04 -1.81 1.00
CA LEU A 585 -16.47 -2.87 1.90
C LEU A 585 -17.25 -3.93 1.12
N THR A 586 -17.07 -5.20 1.45
CA THR A 586 -17.89 -6.31 0.93
C THR A 586 -18.39 -7.14 2.09
N VAL A 587 -19.59 -6.87 2.59
CA VAL A 587 -20.14 -7.63 3.72
C VAL A 587 -20.77 -8.93 3.23
N ASN A 588 -20.27 -10.07 3.72
CA ASN A 588 -20.82 -11.38 3.43
C ASN A 588 -21.81 -11.79 4.53
N ASN A 589 -22.99 -12.29 4.15
CA ASN A 589 -24.00 -12.79 5.10
C ASN A 589 -24.39 -11.81 6.24
N ASN A 590 -24.28 -10.49 5.98
CA ASN A 590 -24.48 -9.42 6.98
C ASN A 590 -23.56 -9.49 8.21
N ILE A 591 -22.47 -10.26 8.16
CA ILE A 591 -21.46 -10.31 9.22
C ILE A 591 -20.16 -9.75 8.64
N LEU A 592 -19.60 -8.75 9.30
CA LEU A 592 -18.28 -8.22 9.01
C LEU A 592 -17.29 -8.81 10.02
N LYS A 593 -16.21 -9.39 9.51
CA LYS A 593 -15.07 -9.80 10.32
C LYS A 593 -13.99 -8.74 10.26
N LEU A 594 -13.48 -8.34 11.43
CA LEU A 594 -12.35 -7.42 11.57
C LEU A 594 -11.25 -8.08 12.37
N HIS A 595 -10.02 -7.92 11.92
CA HIS A 595 -8.81 -8.30 12.63
C HIS A 595 -7.87 -7.10 12.65
N ILE A 596 -7.64 -6.54 13.83
CA ILE A 596 -6.97 -5.24 14.03
C ILE A 596 -5.73 -5.46 14.88
N PHE A 597 -4.58 -4.98 14.42
CA PHE A 597 -3.35 -4.90 15.20
C PHE A 597 -3.03 -3.44 15.47
N VAL A 598 -2.76 -3.10 16.73
CA VAL A 598 -2.37 -1.74 17.15
C VAL A 598 -1.06 -1.78 17.94
N ASP A 599 -0.02 -1.20 17.36
CA ASP A 599 1.29 -1.05 17.99
C ASP A 599 1.53 0.43 18.36
N LYS A 600 2.64 0.75 19.03
CA LYS A 600 2.94 2.09 19.53
C LYS A 600 2.88 3.19 18.47
N SER A 601 3.05 2.85 17.20
CA SER A 601 3.01 3.80 16.09
C SER A 601 2.40 3.25 14.82
N SER A 602 1.63 2.15 14.88
CA SER A 602 0.97 1.57 13.72
C SER A 602 -0.43 1.05 14.04
N ILE A 603 -1.23 0.93 12.98
CA ILE A 603 -2.43 0.12 12.91
C ILE A 603 -2.43 -0.66 11.58
N GLU A 604 -2.80 -1.93 11.64
CA GLU A 604 -3.11 -2.74 10.46
C GLU A 604 -4.49 -3.38 10.66
N VAL A 605 -5.40 -3.15 9.71
CA VAL A 605 -6.80 -3.61 9.76
C VAL A 605 -7.06 -4.56 8.60
N PHE A 606 -7.40 -5.81 8.90
CA PHE A 606 -7.77 -6.84 7.93
C PHE A 606 -9.27 -7.08 8.01
N LEU A 607 -9.94 -7.02 6.87
CA LEU A 607 -11.39 -7.19 6.76
C LEU A 607 -11.73 -8.45 5.97
N ASP A 608 -12.78 -9.14 6.42
CA ASP A 608 -13.40 -10.27 5.72
C ASP A 608 -12.37 -11.28 5.22
N ASP A 609 -11.61 -11.83 6.17
CA ASP A 609 -10.55 -12.81 5.94
C ASP A 609 -9.43 -12.28 5.00
N GLY A 610 -9.17 -10.97 5.04
CA GLY A 610 -8.02 -10.34 4.38
C GLY A 610 -8.25 -9.83 2.96
N GLU A 611 -9.51 -9.76 2.51
CA GLU A 611 -9.87 -9.24 1.18
C GLU A 611 -9.60 -7.74 1.02
N ILE A 612 -9.74 -6.99 2.12
CA ILE A 612 -9.45 -5.56 2.19
C ILE A 612 -8.55 -5.33 3.39
N VAL A 613 -7.47 -4.58 3.18
CA VAL A 613 -6.51 -4.24 4.22
C VAL A 613 -6.21 -2.75 4.20
N LEU A 614 -6.05 -2.16 5.40
CA LEU A 614 -5.59 -0.80 5.59
C LEU A 614 -4.44 -0.77 6.60
N SER A 615 -3.30 -0.23 6.19
CA SER A 615 -2.12 -0.05 7.04
C SER A 615 -1.75 1.42 7.19
N ALA A 616 -1.55 1.87 8.43
CA ALA A 616 -1.20 3.25 8.72
C ALA A 616 -0.28 3.38 9.94
N SER A 617 0.65 4.32 9.91
CA SER A 617 1.34 4.80 11.13
C SER A 617 0.38 5.59 12.04
N THR A 618 0.62 5.81 13.33
CA THR A 618 -0.37 6.47 14.24
C THR A 618 0.18 7.48 15.27
N TYR A 619 1.45 7.40 15.67
CA TYR A 619 2.14 8.32 16.62
C TYR A 619 1.33 8.91 17.80
N PRO A 620 0.57 8.13 18.59
CA PRO A 620 -0.14 8.59 19.78
C PRO A 620 0.79 8.84 21.00
N SER A 621 0.38 9.70 21.94
CA SER A 621 1.04 9.82 23.25
C SER A 621 0.90 8.53 24.07
N GLU A 622 1.74 8.34 25.09
CA GLU A 622 1.71 7.13 25.92
C GLU A 622 0.41 7.00 26.75
N SER A 623 -0.30 8.10 26.98
CA SER A 623 -1.57 8.09 27.72
C SER A 623 -2.79 7.75 26.85
N GLN A 624 -2.65 7.86 25.52
CA GLN A 624 -3.70 7.58 24.53
C GLN A 624 -3.90 6.07 24.33
N THR A 625 -4.45 5.39 25.33
CA THR A 625 -4.67 3.93 25.34
C THR A 625 -6.14 3.53 25.34
N GLY A 626 -7.05 4.51 25.38
CA GLY A 626 -8.48 4.23 25.44
C GLY A 626 -9.02 3.62 24.15
N ILE A 627 -10.03 2.76 24.32
CA ILE A 627 -10.74 2.09 23.23
C ILE A 627 -12.24 2.20 23.47
N GLU A 628 -12.96 2.60 22.44
CA GLU A 628 -14.42 2.64 22.40
C GLU A 628 -14.93 1.98 21.12
N VAL A 629 -16.10 1.39 21.21
CA VAL A 629 -16.94 1.08 20.04
C VAL A 629 -18.05 2.10 19.95
N PHE A 630 -18.53 2.37 18.74
CA PHE A 630 -19.64 3.28 18.54
C PHE A 630 -20.66 2.77 17.53
N SER A 631 -21.88 3.28 17.62
CA SER A 631 -22.94 3.13 16.63
C SER A 631 -23.76 4.41 16.53
N ASN A 632 -23.93 4.94 15.34
CA ASN A 632 -24.77 6.10 15.03
C ASN A 632 -25.90 5.72 14.08
N GLY A 633 -27.06 6.36 14.22
CA GLY A 633 -28.25 6.11 13.39
C GLY A 633 -29.06 4.88 13.81
N GLY A 634 -28.65 4.17 14.87
CA GLY A 634 -29.35 3.01 15.39
C GLY A 634 -28.48 2.14 16.29
N LYS A 635 -29.00 0.95 16.62
CA LYS A 635 -28.28 -0.07 17.39
C LYS A 635 -27.47 -0.96 16.45
N THR A 636 -26.20 -1.20 16.79
CA THR A 636 -25.36 -2.22 16.14
C THR A 636 -24.98 -3.29 17.15
N GLU A 637 -25.02 -4.55 16.70
CA GLU A 637 -24.65 -5.72 17.49
C GLU A 637 -23.23 -6.16 17.12
N PHE A 638 -22.33 -6.08 18.09
CA PHE A 638 -21.01 -6.71 18.06
C PHE A 638 -21.19 -8.12 18.61
N ILE A 639 -21.22 -9.12 17.72
CA ILE A 639 -21.45 -10.53 18.04
C ILE A 639 -20.35 -11.02 18.99
N SER A 640 -19.11 -10.68 18.68
CA SER A 640 -17.98 -10.89 19.56
C SER A 640 -16.92 -9.82 19.37
N ILE A 641 -16.25 -9.44 20.45
CA ILE A 641 -14.97 -8.75 20.41
C ILE A 641 -14.02 -9.53 21.30
N ASN A 642 -12.96 -10.07 20.71
CA ASN A 642 -11.86 -10.71 21.39
C ASN A 642 -10.66 -9.77 21.35
N ALA A 643 -9.97 -9.65 22.48
CA ALA A 643 -8.86 -8.73 22.65
C ALA A 643 -7.70 -9.40 23.38
N TRP A 644 -6.48 -9.10 22.94
CA TRP A 644 -5.25 -9.56 23.56
C TRP A 644 -4.27 -8.41 23.63
N GLU A 645 -3.68 -8.19 24.81
CA GLU A 645 -2.39 -7.48 24.84
C GLU A 645 -1.33 -8.37 24.17
N LEU A 646 -0.42 -7.76 23.42
CA LEU A 646 0.69 -8.45 22.78
C LEU A 646 2.00 -8.19 23.54
N SER A 647 2.78 -9.26 23.69
CA SER A 647 4.14 -9.20 24.21
C SER A 647 5.08 -8.57 23.19
N SER A 648 6.14 -7.92 23.67
CA SER A 648 7.17 -7.35 22.80
C SER A 648 8.01 -8.47 22.18
N ILE A 649 8.40 -8.31 20.91
CA ILE A 649 9.35 -9.19 20.21
C ILE A 649 10.80 -8.88 20.59
N TRP A 650 11.03 -7.71 21.18
CA TRP A 650 12.34 -7.30 21.66
C TRP A 650 12.62 -7.98 23.00
N GLY A 651 13.71 -8.74 23.07
CA GLY A 651 14.13 -9.37 24.33
C GLY A 651 14.25 -8.33 25.45
N LYS A 652 14.00 -8.74 26.70
CA LYS A 652 14.45 -7.93 27.84
C LYS A 652 15.94 -7.78 27.66
N SER A 653 16.44 -6.56 27.42
CA SER A 653 17.87 -6.32 27.32
C SER A 653 18.53 -7.02 28.50
N SER A 654 19.35 -8.03 28.20
CA SER A 654 20.15 -8.66 29.22
C SER A 654 21.07 -7.56 29.72
N GLN A 655 20.73 -6.96 30.86
CA GLN A 655 21.70 -6.31 31.71
C GLN A 655 22.75 -7.38 32.02
N LYS A 656 23.84 -7.34 31.27
CA LYS A 656 25.10 -7.96 31.64
C LYS A 656 26.09 -6.85 31.89
#